data_AF-A0A927CQ16-F1
#
_entry.id   AF-A0A927CQ16-F1
#
_cell.length_a   1.000
_cell.length_b   1.000
_cell.length_c   1.000
_cell.angle_alpha   90.00
_cell.angle_beta   90.00
_cell.angle_gamma   90.00
#
_symmetry.space_group_name_H-M   'P 1'
#
loop_
_entity.id
_entity.type
_entity.pdbx_description
1 polymer ?
#
loop_
_entity_poly.entity_id
_entity_poly.type
_entity_poly.pdbx_seq_one_letter_code
_entity_poly.pdbx_strand_id
1 'polypeptide(L)'
;MKEALTIGNDVYRIDIKGQKDALWTYRLEPSGESYSVRPPAFELGGKVHEAELACIREAGQPARLTGGGTERRFRGEFLGDEGLVLEMIFRTWDGSPVVRFAYQLYARGEERFLTKNGGTDHVEYARLELEGYERLLEVRLSDFNELAHQYRLTENPVTDRQLDHEAVFAGPLAVASNDRYAMLLAYEHGSPSTDLYIGFQAHRARSLALAMKAIKGNYCHMERVDADRGYRTVWMQLGAVQGDASSLAEAYRTFVLRHMSEHSASRTPYIFYNTWNFQERNRYWNKKRYLDSMNLIHILNEIDAAHRLGIDVFVIDTGWFVKTGDWSVSPERFPDGLSRIKEKLDGYGMKLGLWFDPKAVALTSEAYKAYESCIVSWNGVREEPHAIWETEASVRMCLVSPYGEAFADKLIELAKRLGVVYFKWDAISQYGCNDPRHDHGGEHATPEERGERFSFLLSLKLVEIARKVAAAIPEAIVDFDVTEDYRCVGLSFLEAGKYFLINNGPYFPNFDIPADGSDEFYNYNVFFHPGPARSMLCRSAYAYDRWLPSILFLTHYFPDDPASNQNISIASLILGHNGIWGDLLRVSEEGADRIRNLLTLYKQVRDDITASYPVTRGEAGSNPEIYEKINAASGRGAVVLFANSFGMPFDRPRPVRHTYVTARQADARVWHTDNAKVVFDGSGRAVIEARFERADAAIVFFGVSEK
;
A
#
# COMPACT_ATOMS: atom_id res chain seq x y z
N MET A 1 -29.00 36.59 7.73
CA MET A 1 -27.60 36.16 7.70
C MET A 1 -27.63 34.66 7.44
N LYS A 2 -27.05 34.17 6.33
CA LYS A 2 -26.87 32.72 6.15
C LYS A 2 -25.86 32.28 7.22
N GLU A 3 -26.21 31.28 8.04
CA GLU A 3 -25.24 30.66 8.95
C GLU A 3 -24.04 30.18 8.13
N ALA A 4 -22.82 30.49 8.57
CA ALA A 4 -21.62 29.98 7.95
C ALA A 4 -21.58 28.46 8.16
N LEU A 5 -21.50 27.69 7.06
CA LEU A 5 -21.36 26.25 7.13
C LEU A 5 -19.89 25.92 7.38
N THR A 6 -19.55 25.70 8.65
CA THR A 6 -18.19 25.39 9.08
C THR A 6 -18.13 23.99 9.69
N ILE A 7 -17.09 23.24 9.32
CA ILE A 7 -16.72 21.94 9.92
C ILE A 7 -15.24 21.96 10.30
N GLY A 8 -14.72 20.90 10.92
CA GLY A 8 -13.30 20.80 11.27
C GLY A 8 -13.07 20.02 12.55
N ASN A 9 -11.91 20.25 13.15
CA ASN A 9 -11.47 19.67 14.42
C ASN A 9 -10.66 20.71 15.23
N ASP A 10 -9.90 20.26 16.21
CA ASP A 10 -9.02 21.07 17.05
C ASP A 10 -7.77 21.62 16.33
N VAL A 11 -7.46 21.12 15.14
CA VAL A 11 -6.27 21.51 14.36
C VAL A 11 -6.62 22.49 13.24
N TYR A 12 -7.78 22.33 12.60
CA TYR A 12 -8.22 23.17 11.50
C TYR A 12 -9.74 23.33 11.46
N ARG A 13 -10.18 24.34 10.72
CA ARG A 13 -11.57 24.48 10.28
C ARG A 13 -11.69 24.54 8.77
N ILE A 14 -12.85 24.15 8.26
CA ILE A 14 -13.23 24.26 6.85
C ILE A 14 -14.46 25.14 6.77
N ASP A 15 -14.31 26.27 6.09
CA ASP A 15 -15.40 27.22 5.82
C ASP A 15 -15.94 26.97 4.40
N ILE A 16 -17.18 26.48 4.28
CA ILE A 16 -17.83 26.15 3.00
C ILE A 16 -18.53 27.40 2.44
N LYS A 17 -18.11 27.85 1.25
CA LYS A 17 -18.50 29.15 0.68
C LYS A 17 -19.31 29.04 -0.62
N GLY A 18 -18.99 28.09 -1.49
CA GLY A 18 -19.66 27.94 -2.79
C GLY A 18 -19.25 28.95 -3.87
N GLN A 19 -18.14 29.66 -3.72
CA GLN A 19 -17.79 30.79 -4.58
C GLN A 19 -16.71 30.40 -5.60
N LYS A 20 -16.62 31.16 -6.70
CA LYS A 20 -15.61 30.98 -7.74
C LYS A 20 -14.18 30.90 -7.21
N ASP A 21 -13.81 31.83 -6.35
CA ASP A 21 -12.44 31.91 -5.83
C ASP A 21 -12.19 30.92 -4.67
N ALA A 22 -13.26 30.38 -4.08
CA ALA A 22 -13.21 29.42 -2.98
C ALA A 22 -14.54 28.67 -2.87
N LEU A 23 -14.56 27.39 -3.28
CA LEU A 23 -15.66 26.49 -2.96
C LEU A 23 -15.70 26.27 -1.44
N TRP A 24 -14.53 26.02 -0.85
CA TRP A 24 -14.32 25.96 0.59
C TRP A 24 -12.88 26.36 0.92
N THR A 25 -12.65 26.78 2.17
CA THR A 25 -11.33 27.20 2.66
C THR A 25 -10.96 26.37 3.87
N TYR A 26 -9.82 25.68 3.80
CA TYR A 26 -9.18 25.07 4.97
C TYR A 26 -8.37 26.13 5.71
N ARG A 27 -8.51 26.23 7.03
CA ARG A 27 -7.77 27.17 7.87
C ARG A 27 -7.16 26.46 9.08
N LEU A 28 -5.85 26.57 9.25
CA LEU A 28 -5.17 26.10 10.46
C LEU A 28 -5.57 26.96 11.66
N GLU A 29 -6.09 26.36 12.72
CA GLU A 29 -6.53 27.08 13.92
C GLU A 29 -5.34 27.69 14.70
N PRO A 30 -4.18 27.03 14.88
CA PRO A 30 -3.07 27.61 15.64
C PRO A 30 -2.45 28.87 15.02
N SER A 31 -2.41 28.97 13.69
CA SER A 31 -1.72 30.06 12.97
C SER A 31 -2.64 31.00 12.21
N GLY A 32 -3.84 30.54 11.86
CA GLY A 32 -4.76 31.23 10.96
C GLY A 32 -4.43 31.10 9.47
N GLU A 33 -3.36 30.39 9.09
CA GLU A 33 -2.96 30.12 7.70
C GLU A 33 -4.09 29.41 6.95
N SER A 34 -4.35 29.79 5.69
CA SER A 34 -5.54 29.34 4.98
C SER A 34 -5.29 28.97 3.53
N TYR A 35 -5.94 27.90 3.09
CA TYR A 35 -5.85 27.34 1.74
C TYR A 35 -7.25 27.26 1.15
N SER A 36 -7.49 28.04 0.09
CA SER A 36 -8.79 28.06 -0.59
C SER A 36 -8.77 27.10 -1.77
N VAL A 37 -9.71 26.15 -1.77
CA VAL A 37 -9.92 25.22 -2.87
C VAL A 37 -11.00 25.79 -3.77
N ARG A 38 -10.66 26.03 -5.04
CA ARG A 38 -11.62 26.49 -6.05
C ARG A 38 -12.60 25.37 -6.44
N PRO A 39 -13.78 25.71 -6.99
CA PRO A 39 -14.72 24.71 -7.48
C PRO A 39 -14.11 23.72 -8.47
N PRO A 40 -14.50 22.42 -8.41
CA PRO A 40 -14.17 21.49 -9.49
C PRO A 40 -14.86 21.92 -10.79
N ALA A 41 -14.26 21.56 -11.91
CA ALA A 41 -14.80 21.84 -13.24
C ALA A 41 -15.06 20.54 -14.00
N PHE A 42 -16.15 20.50 -14.77
CA PHE A 42 -16.56 19.34 -15.57
C PHE A 42 -16.95 19.78 -16.98
N GLU A 43 -16.54 19.06 -18.01
CA GLU A 43 -17.08 19.26 -19.37
C GLU A 43 -18.37 18.45 -19.57
N LEU A 44 -19.50 19.16 -19.71
CA LEU A 44 -20.83 18.57 -19.94
C LEU A 44 -21.44 19.19 -21.19
N GLY A 45 -21.86 18.33 -22.13
CA GLY A 45 -22.48 18.77 -23.39
C GLY A 45 -21.58 19.71 -24.20
N GLY A 46 -20.26 19.50 -24.14
CA GLY A 46 -19.26 20.29 -24.86
C GLY A 46 -18.93 21.65 -24.25
N LYS A 47 -19.38 21.93 -23.01
CA LYS A 47 -19.07 23.16 -22.27
C LYS A 47 -18.50 22.82 -20.92
N VAL A 48 -17.55 23.64 -20.46
CA VAL A 48 -16.98 23.51 -19.12
C VAL A 48 -17.87 24.21 -18.11
N HIS A 49 -18.24 23.51 -17.04
CA HIS A 49 -19.03 24.01 -15.93
C HIS A 49 -18.18 23.97 -14.66
N GLU A 50 -17.86 25.13 -14.12
CA GLU A 50 -17.25 25.27 -12.79
C GLU A 50 -18.36 25.18 -11.73
N ALA A 51 -18.15 24.37 -10.69
CA ALA A 51 -19.16 24.12 -9.66
C ALA A 51 -19.27 25.25 -8.63
N GLU A 52 -19.45 26.49 -9.08
CA GLU A 52 -19.92 27.59 -8.23
C GLU A 52 -21.32 27.25 -7.72
N LEU A 53 -21.56 27.34 -6.41
CA LEU A 53 -22.77 26.77 -5.80
C LEU A 53 -23.69 27.81 -5.16
N ALA A 54 -24.98 27.68 -5.45
CA ALA A 54 -26.07 28.29 -4.70
C ALA A 54 -26.68 27.30 -3.69
N CYS A 55 -27.42 27.82 -2.71
CA CYS A 55 -28.28 27.03 -1.83
C CYS A 55 -27.61 25.85 -1.09
N ILE A 56 -26.34 25.99 -0.70
CA ILE A 56 -25.61 24.93 0.02
C ILE A 56 -26.29 24.60 1.34
N ARG A 57 -26.50 23.31 1.59
CA ARG A 57 -27.05 22.75 2.83
C ARG A 57 -26.34 21.46 3.22
N GLU A 58 -26.26 21.17 4.50
CA GLU A 58 -25.82 19.86 4.99
C GLU A 58 -26.84 18.79 4.53
N ALA A 59 -26.34 17.67 4.01
CA ALA A 59 -27.11 16.60 3.42
C ALA A 59 -27.05 15.36 4.33
N GLY A 60 -28.15 15.08 5.02
CA GLY A 60 -28.23 13.98 5.99
C GLY A 60 -27.56 14.31 7.33
N GLN A 61 -27.53 13.32 8.22
CA GLN A 61 -26.85 13.45 9.52
C GLN A 61 -25.36 13.06 9.39
N PRO A 62 -24.46 13.67 10.18
CA PRO A 62 -23.06 13.27 10.24
C PRO A 62 -22.91 11.78 10.59
N ALA A 63 -22.12 11.04 9.80
CA ALA A 63 -21.84 9.64 10.05
C ALA A 63 -20.55 9.47 10.87
N ARG A 64 -20.58 8.61 11.89
CA ARG A 64 -19.37 8.24 12.66
C ARG A 64 -18.60 7.18 11.91
N LEU A 65 -17.30 7.42 11.74
CA LEU A 65 -16.36 6.50 11.11
C LEU A 65 -15.63 5.71 12.20
N THR A 66 -15.12 4.54 11.85
CA THR A 66 -14.16 3.83 12.70
C THR A 66 -12.90 4.69 12.90
N GLY A 67 -12.20 4.47 14.02
CA GLY A 67 -11.03 5.28 14.38
C GLY A 67 -11.35 6.72 14.81
N GLY A 68 -12.61 7.01 15.18
CA GLY A 68 -13.03 8.29 15.78
C GLY A 68 -13.37 9.39 14.78
N GLY A 69 -13.41 9.10 13.47
CA GLY A 69 -13.68 10.10 12.44
C GLY A 69 -15.16 10.46 12.31
N THR A 70 -15.42 11.56 11.58
CA THR A 70 -16.76 12.00 11.21
C THR A 70 -16.83 12.32 9.72
N GLU A 71 -17.81 11.74 9.02
CA GLU A 71 -18.17 12.09 7.64
C GLU A 71 -19.35 13.06 7.64
N ARG A 72 -19.22 14.15 6.88
CA ARG A 72 -20.29 15.13 6.64
C ARG A 72 -20.44 15.38 5.15
N ARG A 73 -21.67 15.63 4.72
CA ARG A 73 -22.02 15.84 3.31
C ARG A 73 -22.73 17.17 3.16
N PHE A 74 -22.41 17.89 2.10
CA PHE A 74 -23.00 19.18 1.78
C PHE A 74 -23.40 19.19 0.33
N ARG A 75 -24.61 19.65 0.04
CA ARG A 75 -25.15 19.65 -1.32
C ARG A 75 -25.52 21.06 -1.73
N GLY A 76 -25.08 21.47 -2.92
CA GLY A 76 -25.40 22.74 -3.54
C GLY A 76 -25.73 22.58 -5.02
N GLU A 77 -26.50 23.53 -5.56
CA GLU A 77 -26.88 23.59 -6.97
C GLU A 77 -25.93 24.53 -7.71
N PHE A 78 -25.60 24.23 -8.97
CA PHE A 78 -24.70 25.08 -9.75
C PHE A 78 -25.33 26.46 -9.98
N LEU A 79 -24.54 27.52 -9.80
CA LEU A 79 -24.98 28.87 -10.04
C LEU A 79 -25.26 29.07 -11.53
N GLY A 80 -26.53 29.23 -11.89
CA GLY A 80 -26.98 29.39 -13.28
C GLY A 80 -27.45 28.10 -13.97
N ASP A 81 -27.35 26.94 -13.32
CA ASP A 81 -27.95 25.68 -13.77
C ASP A 81 -28.41 24.84 -12.56
N GLU A 82 -29.65 25.05 -12.11
CA GLU A 82 -30.26 24.31 -10.98
C GLU A 82 -30.45 22.80 -11.27
N GLY A 83 -30.31 22.39 -12.54
CA GLY A 83 -30.31 20.99 -12.94
C GLY A 83 -29.03 20.26 -12.52
N LEU A 84 -27.91 20.97 -12.33
CA LEU A 84 -26.64 20.38 -11.88
C LEU A 84 -26.45 20.55 -10.38
N VAL A 85 -26.04 19.47 -9.72
CA VAL A 85 -25.90 19.43 -8.26
C VAL A 85 -24.56 18.83 -7.90
N LEU A 86 -23.82 19.52 -7.03
CA LEU A 86 -22.60 18.99 -6.42
C LEU A 86 -22.87 18.60 -4.98
N GLU A 87 -22.53 17.37 -4.63
CA GLU A 87 -22.37 16.93 -3.25
C GLU A 87 -20.88 16.90 -2.89
N MET A 88 -20.51 17.62 -1.83
CA MET A 88 -19.18 17.63 -1.22
C MET A 88 -19.20 16.71 -0.01
N ILE A 89 -18.28 15.76 0.04
CA ILE A 89 -18.15 14.79 1.13
C ILE A 89 -16.84 15.08 1.84
N PHE A 90 -16.87 15.28 3.16
CA PHE A 90 -15.69 15.53 3.99
C PHE A 90 -15.59 14.50 5.10
N ARG A 91 -14.39 14.00 5.36
CA ARG A 91 -14.04 13.14 6.49
C ARG A 91 -12.94 13.80 7.31
N THR A 92 -13.17 13.87 8.62
CA THR A 92 -12.32 14.58 9.60
C THR A 92 -12.07 13.69 10.82
N TRP A 93 -10.92 13.87 11.48
CA TRP A 93 -10.53 13.12 12.70
C TRP A 93 -9.84 14.07 13.67
N ASP A 94 -10.18 14.00 14.96
CA ASP A 94 -9.56 14.84 16.00
C ASP A 94 -8.04 14.63 16.06
N GLY A 95 -7.29 15.72 16.23
CA GLY A 95 -5.82 15.73 16.26
C GLY A 95 -5.12 15.48 14.92
N SER A 96 -5.84 15.12 13.85
CA SER A 96 -5.27 14.96 12.51
C SER A 96 -5.31 16.29 11.74
N PRO A 97 -4.20 16.75 11.12
CA PRO A 97 -4.23 17.91 10.23
C PRO A 97 -4.81 17.59 8.84
N VAL A 98 -5.13 16.33 8.54
CA VAL A 98 -5.58 15.91 7.20
C VAL A 98 -7.11 15.86 7.15
N VAL A 99 -7.70 16.52 6.15
CA VAL A 99 -9.06 16.28 5.68
C VAL A 99 -9.03 15.37 4.46
N ARG A 100 -9.94 14.39 4.42
CA ARG A 100 -10.18 13.56 3.24
C ARG A 100 -11.52 13.99 2.62
N PHE A 101 -11.55 14.25 1.33
CA PHE A 101 -12.74 14.81 0.67
C PHE A 101 -12.97 14.23 -0.72
N ALA A 102 -14.21 14.24 -1.19
CA ALA A 102 -14.60 13.81 -2.53
C ALA A 102 -15.83 14.60 -3.01
N TYR A 103 -16.05 14.61 -4.32
CA TYR A 103 -17.23 15.22 -4.92
C TYR A 103 -18.08 14.18 -5.64
N GLN A 104 -19.39 14.41 -5.62
CA GLN A 104 -20.34 13.69 -6.45
C GLN A 104 -21.21 14.68 -7.21
N LEU A 105 -21.18 14.56 -8.55
CA LEU A 105 -21.96 15.35 -9.48
C LEU A 105 -23.22 14.58 -9.88
N TYR A 106 -24.36 15.24 -9.81
CA TYR A 106 -25.65 14.73 -10.26
C TYR A 106 -26.30 15.69 -11.24
N ALA A 107 -27.19 15.17 -12.08
CA ALA A 107 -28.10 15.97 -12.89
C ALA A 107 -29.56 15.65 -12.56
N ARG A 108 -30.40 16.68 -12.57
CA ARG A 108 -31.86 16.60 -12.39
C ARG A 108 -32.56 17.08 -13.66
N GLY A 109 -33.68 16.44 -13.96
CA GLY A 109 -34.51 16.81 -15.12
C GLY A 109 -33.91 16.27 -16.42
N GLU A 110 -33.26 17.14 -17.18
CA GLU A 110 -32.68 16.77 -18.48
C GLU A 110 -31.45 15.87 -18.33
N GLU A 111 -31.28 14.92 -19.26
CA GLU A 111 -30.07 14.10 -19.32
C GLU A 111 -28.84 14.98 -19.58
N ARG A 112 -27.77 14.73 -18.84
CA ARG A 112 -26.47 15.38 -19.00
C ARG A 112 -25.44 14.32 -19.35
N PHE A 113 -24.44 14.70 -20.13
CA PHE A 113 -23.40 13.80 -20.60
C PHE A 113 -22.04 14.45 -20.38
N LEU A 114 -21.12 13.71 -19.76
CA LEU A 114 -19.72 14.09 -19.73
C LEU A 114 -19.15 13.97 -21.14
N THR A 115 -18.47 15.02 -21.60
CA THR A 115 -17.91 15.07 -22.95
C THR A 115 -16.41 15.27 -22.92
N LYS A 116 -15.79 15.00 -24.07
CA LYS A 116 -14.34 15.03 -24.31
C LYS A 116 -14.09 15.68 -25.67
N ASN A 117 -14.64 16.87 -25.89
CA ASN A 117 -14.58 17.51 -27.21
C ASN A 117 -13.13 17.83 -27.62
N GLY A 118 -12.24 18.03 -26.64
CA GLY A 118 -10.80 18.15 -26.85
C GLY A 118 -10.02 16.82 -26.90
N GLY A 119 -10.70 15.68 -26.89
CA GLY A 119 -10.09 14.34 -26.94
C GLY A 119 -9.46 13.84 -25.63
N THR A 120 -9.59 14.58 -24.52
CA THR A 120 -9.04 14.25 -23.20
C THR A 120 -10.09 14.44 -22.11
N ASP A 121 -9.84 13.85 -20.93
CA ASP A 121 -10.70 14.08 -19.78
C ASP A 121 -10.58 15.54 -19.33
N HIS A 122 -11.72 16.19 -19.13
CA HIS A 122 -11.76 17.59 -18.75
C HIS A 122 -12.44 17.76 -17.38
N VAL A 123 -11.80 17.16 -16.38
CA VAL A 123 -12.14 17.31 -14.96
C VAL A 123 -10.96 17.99 -14.24
N GLU A 124 -11.22 19.16 -13.68
CA GLU A 124 -10.33 19.77 -12.69
C GLU A 124 -10.90 19.45 -11.32
N TYR A 125 -10.15 18.69 -10.51
CA TYR A 125 -10.62 18.23 -9.20
C TYR A 125 -10.49 19.30 -8.14
N ALA A 126 -9.36 20.00 -8.12
CA ALA A 126 -9.07 21.03 -7.13
C ALA A 126 -8.00 21.97 -7.69
N ARG A 127 -8.10 23.26 -7.36
CA ARG A 127 -7.06 24.26 -7.62
C ARG A 127 -6.87 25.15 -6.40
N LEU A 128 -5.62 25.44 -6.09
CA LEU A 128 -5.20 26.31 -5.01
C LEU A 128 -4.20 27.36 -5.51
N GLU A 129 -4.29 28.55 -4.95
CA GLU A 129 -3.27 29.60 -5.05
C GLU A 129 -2.51 29.63 -3.72
N LEU A 130 -1.20 29.43 -3.78
CA LEU A 130 -0.33 29.27 -2.62
C LEU A 130 0.64 30.45 -2.55
N GLU A 131 0.13 31.57 -2.04
CA GLU A 131 0.92 32.79 -1.87
C GLU A 131 2.02 32.59 -0.83
N GLY A 132 3.25 33.01 -1.15
CA GLY A 132 4.41 32.83 -0.26
C GLY A 132 4.94 31.40 -0.16
N TYR A 133 4.48 30.46 -1.00
CA TYR A 133 5.04 29.11 -1.10
C TYR A 133 6.12 29.05 -2.18
N GLU A 134 7.32 28.67 -1.79
CA GLU A 134 8.51 28.72 -2.65
C GLU A 134 8.92 27.34 -3.17
N ARG A 135 8.63 26.29 -2.41
CA ARG A 135 9.07 24.93 -2.71
C ARG A 135 7.88 24.04 -3.03
N LEU A 136 8.01 23.22 -4.07
CA LEU A 136 7.05 22.19 -4.43
C LEU A 136 7.79 20.86 -4.61
N LEU A 137 7.26 19.81 -3.98
CA LEU A 137 7.81 18.47 -3.99
C LEU A 137 6.74 17.49 -4.47
N GLU A 138 7.04 16.74 -5.52
CA GLU A 138 6.26 15.58 -5.94
C GLU A 138 6.77 14.34 -5.19
N VAL A 139 5.86 13.59 -4.55
CA VAL A 139 6.19 12.26 -4.01
C VAL A 139 5.46 11.20 -4.81
N ARG A 140 6.23 10.34 -5.50
CA ARG A 140 5.74 9.23 -6.31
C ARG A 140 5.87 7.93 -5.53
N LEU A 141 4.87 7.05 -5.67
CA LEU A 141 4.81 5.77 -4.94
C LEU A 141 5.06 4.54 -5.82
N SER A 142 5.04 4.73 -7.14
CA SER A 142 4.89 3.66 -8.13
C SER A 142 5.97 3.71 -9.21
N ASP A 143 7.17 4.17 -8.90
CA ASP A 143 8.30 4.09 -9.82
C ASP A 143 8.85 2.67 -9.78
N PHE A 144 8.61 1.88 -10.84
CA PHE A 144 9.13 0.52 -10.92
C PHE A 144 10.63 0.53 -11.22
N ASN A 145 11.42 -0.15 -10.38
CA ASN A 145 12.85 -0.29 -10.57
C ASN A 145 13.14 -1.67 -11.14
N GLU A 146 13.36 -1.76 -12.45
CA GLU A 146 13.67 -3.02 -13.15
C GLU A 146 14.85 -3.77 -12.54
N LEU A 147 15.88 -3.04 -12.11
CA LEU A 147 17.05 -3.66 -11.49
C LEU A 147 16.69 -4.31 -10.15
N ALA A 148 15.92 -3.66 -9.28
CA ALA A 148 15.56 -4.25 -8.00
C ALA A 148 14.28 -5.08 -8.05
N HIS A 149 13.62 -5.12 -9.22
CA HIS A 149 12.35 -5.77 -9.51
C HIS A 149 11.29 -5.47 -8.44
N GLN A 150 11.09 -4.18 -8.16
CA GLN A 150 10.14 -3.68 -7.16
C GLN A 150 9.76 -2.22 -7.43
N TYR A 151 8.59 -1.81 -6.96
CA TYR A 151 8.24 -0.39 -6.88
C TYR A 151 9.02 0.34 -5.79
N ARG A 152 9.27 1.63 -6.02
CA ARG A 152 9.96 2.52 -5.09
C ARG A 152 9.24 3.85 -4.93
N LEU A 153 9.41 4.43 -3.74
CA LEU A 153 9.08 5.82 -3.48
C LEU A 153 10.17 6.74 -4.02
N THR A 154 9.80 7.81 -4.72
CA THR A 154 10.73 8.88 -5.11
C THR A 154 10.19 10.26 -4.71
N GLU A 155 11.10 11.10 -4.22
CA GLU A 155 10.85 12.49 -3.88
C GLU A 155 11.51 13.37 -4.95
N ASN A 156 10.71 14.12 -5.70
CA ASN A 156 11.14 14.87 -6.87
C ASN A 156 10.82 16.36 -6.67
N PRO A 157 11.80 17.20 -6.31
CA PRO A 157 11.60 18.64 -6.26
C PRO A 157 11.17 19.16 -7.63
N VAL A 158 10.07 19.90 -7.68
CA VAL A 158 9.58 20.52 -8.92
C VAL A 158 10.42 21.77 -9.17
N THR A 159 11.13 21.77 -10.29
CA THR A 159 12.06 22.85 -10.68
C THR A 159 11.33 24.06 -11.26
N ASP A 160 11.94 25.24 -11.19
CA ASP A 160 11.39 26.46 -11.82
C ASP A 160 11.13 26.26 -13.33
N ARG A 161 12.00 25.52 -14.03
CA ARG A 161 11.78 25.17 -15.45
C ARG A 161 10.47 24.38 -15.65
N GLN A 162 10.14 23.46 -14.76
CA GLN A 162 8.88 22.72 -14.84
C GLN A 162 7.68 23.62 -14.57
N LEU A 163 7.82 24.56 -13.63
CA LEU A 163 6.78 25.56 -13.34
C LEU A 163 6.56 26.53 -14.51
N ASP A 164 7.63 26.96 -15.18
CA ASP A 164 7.58 27.87 -16.33
C ASP A 164 6.90 27.25 -17.56
N HIS A 165 6.90 25.92 -17.66
CA HIS A 165 6.28 25.16 -18.74
C HIS A 165 4.95 24.52 -18.35
N GLU A 166 4.41 24.84 -17.18
CA GLU A 166 3.17 24.28 -16.65
C GLU A 166 3.13 22.73 -16.71
N ALA A 167 4.26 22.10 -16.39
CA ALA A 167 4.41 20.66 -16.54
C ALA A 167 3.40 19.90 -15.67
N VAL A 168 2.82 18.85 -16.26
CA VAL A 168 1.99 17.89 -15.52
C VAL A 168 2.90 16.81 -14.93
N PHE A 169 2.74 16.53 -13.65
CA PHE A 169 3.46 15.49 -12.93
C PHE A 169 2.49 14.55 -12.22
N ALA A 170 2.95 13.35 -11.87
CA ALA A 170 2.08 12.25 -11.47
C ALA A 170 1.54 12.46 -10.05
N GLY A 171 2.40 12.63 -9.05
CA GLY A 171 2.04 12.43 -7.65
C GLY A 171 2.14 10.95 -7.23
N PRO A 172 1.32 10.45 -6.28
CA PRO A 172 0.02 10.97 -5.89
C PRO A 172 0.02 12.08 -4.82
N LEU A 173 1.18 12.49 -4.33
CA LEU A 173 1.29 13.57 -3.34
C LEU A 173 2.03 14.77 -3.95
N ALA A 174 1.47 15.97 -3.76
CA ALA A 174 2.12 17.24 -4.03
C ALA A 174 2.25 18.04 -2.73
N VAL A 175 3.49 18.35 -2.35
CA VAL A 175 3.82 19.03 -1.09
C VAL A 175 4.38 20.40 -1.40
N ALA A 176 3.63 21.45 -1.05
CA ALA A 176 4.11 22.81 -1.13
C ALA A 176 4.61 23.27 0.25
N SER A 177 5.75 23.95 0.31
CA SER A 177 6.27 24.49 1.57
C SER A 177 6.93 25.86 1.44
N ASN A 178 6.98 26.55 2.58
CA ASN A 178 7.82 27.72 2.85
C ASN A 178 8.54 27.52 4.19
N ASP A 179 9.11 28.57 4.75
CA ASP A 179 9.94 28.47 5.96
C ASP A 179 9.13 28.26 7.26
N ARG A 180 7.79 28.35 7.19
CA ARG A 180 6.90 28.24 8.36
C ARG A 180 5.83 27.18 8.22
N TYR A 181 5.46 26.82 7.00
CA TYR A 181 4.33 25.95 6.72
C TYR A 181 4.65 24.98 5.59
N ALA A 182 4.04 23.81 5.69
CA ALA A 182 3.97 22.83 4.62
C ALA A 182 2.53 22.36 4.46
N MET A 183 2.08 22.22 3.21
CA MET A 183 0.77 21.70 2.86
C MET A 183 0.87 20.57 1.85
N LEU A 184 -0.05 19.62 1.94
CA LEU A 184 -0.19 18.46 1.07
C LEU A 184 -1.51 18.54 0.32
N LEU A 185 -1.46 18.31 -1.00
CA LEU A 185 -2.61 17.88 -1.79
C LEU A 185 -2.31 16.48 -2.32
N ALA A 186 -3.22 15.53 -2.13
CA ALA A 186 -3.05 14.16 -2.60
C ALA A 186 -4.34 13.57 -3.19
N TYR A 187 -4.21 12.52 -4.01
CA TYR A 187 -5.33 11.75 -4.54
C TYR A 187 -5.18 10.26 -4.32
N GLU A 188 -6.31 9.58 -4.12
CA GLU A 188 -6.37 8.14 -3.89
C GLU A 188 -6.59 7.38 -5.19
N HIS A 189 -5.50 7.20 -5.93
CA HIS A 189 -5.41 6.39 -7.15
C HIS A 189 -3.96 5.93 -7.33
N GLY A 190 -3.74 4.90 -8.16
CA GLY A 190 -2.40 4.46 -8.59
C GLY A 190 -2.07 4.92 -10.00
N SER A 191 -1.98 6.24 -10.22
CA SER A 191 -1.62 6.83 -11.52
C SER A 191 -0.08 6.84 -11.65
N PRO A 192 0.53 5.96 -12.47
CA PRO A 192 1.99 5.90 -12.59
C PRO A 192 2.53 7.03 -13.46
N SER A 193 3.78 7.43 -13.22
CA SER A 193 4.43 8.50 -14.01
C SER A 193 4.66 8.14 -15.48
N THR A 194 4.59 6.86 -15.84
CA THR A 194 4.72 6.38 -17.23
C THR A 194 3.39 6.28 -17.96
N ASP A 195 2.26 6.33 -17.24
CA ASP A 195 0.91 6.23 -17.81
C ASP A 195 -0.10 7.01 -16.94
N LEU A 196 -0.19 8.32 -17.13
CA LEU A 196 -0.95 9.21 -16.25
C LEU A 196 -2.47 9.10 -16.47
N TYR A 197 -3.21 8.95 -15.37
CA TYR A 197 -4.68 9.04 -15.30
C TYR A 197 -5.16 10.30 -14.58
N ILE A 198 -4.43 10.66 -13.51
CA ILE A 198 -4.59 11.89 -12.73
C ILE A 198 -3.19 12.49 -12.61
N GLY A 199 -3.10 13.81 -12.70
CA GLY A 199 -1.85 14.54 -12.50
C GLY A 199 -2.05 15.87 -11.79
N PHE A 200 -0.94 16.39 -11.29
CA PHE A 200 -0.83 17.75 -10.81
C PHE A 200 -0.25 18.63 -11.89
N GLN A 201 -0.83 19.81 -12.07
CA GLN A 201 -0.27 20.87 -12.88
C GLN A 201 0.06 22.05 -11.98
N ALA A 202 1.29 22.54 -12.05
CA ALA A 202 1.72 23.70 -11.28
C ALA A 202 2.39 24.74 -12.16
N HIS A 203 2.19 26.01 -11.84
CA HIS A 203 2.87 27.13 -12.48
C HIS A 203 3.14 28.25 -11.48
N ARG A 204 4.11 29.12 -11.79
CA ARG A 204 4.49 30.24 -10.94
C ARG A 204 4.44 31.54 -11.75
N ALA A 205 3.41 32.33 -11.51
CA ALA A 205 3.31 33.69 -12.08
C ALA A 205 3.58 34.74 -11.00
N ARG A 206 2.61 34.99 -10.12
CA ARG A 206 2.77 35.84 -8.91
C ARG A 206 2.88 35.01 -7.64
N SER A 207 2.13 33.92 -7.60
CA SER A 207 2.10 32.89 -6.56
C SER A 207 2.28 31.52 -7.21
N LEU A 208 2.56 30.50 -6.38
CA LEU A 208 2.52 29.11 -6.83
C LEU A 208 1.04 28.71 -6.97
N ALA A 209 0.62 28.36 -8.17
CA ALA A 209 -0.68 27.75 -8.39
C ALA A 209 -0.52 26.24 -8.54
N LEU A 210 -1.37 25.46 -7.87
CA LEU A 210 -1.37 24.01 -7.92
C LEU A 210 -2.78 23.52 -8.25
N ALA A 211 -2.92 22.81 -9.37
CA ALA A 211 -4.16 22.19 -9.81
C ALA A 211 -4.00 20.67 -9.88
N MET A 212 -5.05 19.94 -9.54
CA MET A 212 -5.15 18.49 -9.72
C MET A 212 -6.20 18.20 -10.79
N LYS A 213 -5.82 17.44 -11.82
CA LYS A 213 -6.62 17.27 -13.05
C LYS A 213 -6.70 15.81 -13.47
N ALA A 214 -7.83 15.46 -14.06
CA ALA A 214 -7.97 14.25 -14.85
C ALA A 214 -7.12 14.36 -16.12
N ILE A 215 -6.54 13.24 -16.55
CA ILE A 215 -5.77 13.11 -17.79
C ILE A 215 -6.53 12.19 -18.75
N LYS A 216 -6.83 10.97 -18.30
CA LYS A 216 -7.58 9.95 -19.06
C LYS A 216 -8.21 8.90 -18.16
N GLY A 217 -9.17 8.14 -18.69
CA GLY A 217 -9.84 7.02 -18.00
C GLY A 217 -10.81 7.39 -16.87
N ASN A 218 -10.94 8.66 -16.50
CA ASN A 218 -11.80 9.11 -15.40
C ASN A 218 -13.27 9.07 -15.77
N TYR A 219 -13.61 9.08 -17.07
CA TYR A 219 -14.95 8.82 -17.63
C TYR A 219 -14.81 8.45 -19.11
N CYS A 220 -15.88 7.98 -19.74
CA CYS A 220 -15.97 7.80 -21.20
C CYS A 220 -16.70 8.97 -21.87
N HIS A 221 -16.33 9.33 -23.10
CA HIS A 221 -17.10 10.32 -23.86
C HIS A 221 -18.57 9.91 -23.95
N MET A 222 -19.50 10.83 -23.70
CA MET A 222 -20.95 10.58 -23.60
C MET A 222 -21.36 9.70 -22.41
N GLU A 223 -20.56 9.64 -21.34
CA GLU A 223 -20.98 9.01 -20.08
C GLU A 223 -22.10 9.83 -19.43
N ARG A 224 -23.24 9.17 -19.20
CA ARG A 224 -24.45 9.81 -18.69
C ARG A 224 -24.31 10.17 -17.22
N VAL A 225 -24.75 11.38 -16.88
CA VAL A 225 -24.91 11.87 -15.51
C VAL A 225 -26.38 12.17 -15.28
N ASP A 226 -26.98 11.51 -14.28
CA ASP A 226 -28.39 11.67 -13.90
C ASP A 226 -28.55 11.56 -12.37
N ALA A 227 -29.79 11.50 -11.87
CA ALA A 227 -30.08 11.45 -10.45
C ALA A 227 -29.67 10.12 -9.78
N ASP A 228 -29.67 9.02 -10.54
CA ASP A 228 -29.35 7.67 -10.08
C ASP A 228 -27.89 7.30 -10.39
N ARG A 229 -27.34 7.86 -11.48
CA ARG A 229 -25.97 7.65 -11.98
C ARG A 229 -25.22 8.98 -11.97
N GLY A 230 -24.71 9.34 -10.80
CA GLY A 230 -23.82 10.49 -10.66
C GLY A 230 -22.37 10.18 -11.02
N TYR A 231 -21.60 11.20 -11.39
CA TYR A 231 -20.14 11.10 -11.49
C TYR A 231 -19.52 11.31 -10.12
N ARG A 232 -18.63 10.41 -9.69
CA ARG A 232 -17.92 10.52 -8.42
C ARG A 232 -16.42 10.66 -8.67
N THR A 233 -15.80 11.63 -8.02
CA THR A 233 -14.35 11.78 -8.05
C THR A 233 -13.65 10.69 -7.24
N VAL A 234 -12.36 10.49 -7.48
CA VAL A 234 -11.52 9.80 -6.48
C VAL A 234 -11.56 10.55 -5.14
N TRP A 235 -11.19 9.85 -4.06
CA TRP A 235 -10.90 10.54 -2.81
C TRP A 235 -9.65 11.40 -2.97
N MET A 236 -9.72 12.58 -2.36
CA MET A 236 -8.63 13.55 -2.28
C MET A 236 -8.32 13.83 -0.82
N GLN A 237 -7.13 14.34 -0.58
CA GLN A 237 -6.67 14.68 0.76
C GLN A 237 -6.01 16.05 0.72
N LEU A 238 -6.33 16.86 1.72
CA LEU A 238 -5.63 18.12 1.99
C LEU A 238 -5.19 18.12 3.44
N GLY A 239 -3.94 18.49 3.70
CA GLY A 239 -3.45 18.64 5.06
C GLY A 239 -2.36 19.70 5.13
N ALA A 240 -2.21 20.35 6.27
CA ALA A 240 -1.17 21.34 6.48
C ALA A 240 -0.66 21.33 7.90
N VAL A 241 0.58 21.77 8.08
CA VAL A 241 1.21 21.93 9.40
C VAL A 241 1.95 23.26 9.47
N GLN A 242 2.08 23.81 10.66
CA GLN A 242 3.09 24.82 10.96
C GLN A 242 4.43 24.12 11.21
N GLY A 243 5.25 24.04 10.17
CA GLY A 243 6.49 23.28 10.13
C GLY A 243 6.97 23.09 8.71
N ASP A 244 7.96 22.22 8.55
CA ASP A 244 8.55 21.86 7.27
C ASP A 244 7.88 20.62 6.64
N ALA A 245 8.37 20.22 5.46
CA ALA A 245 7.89 19.01 4.79
C ALA A 245 8.09 17.73 5.62
N SER A 246 9.09 17.68 6.51
CA SER A 246 9.33 16.54 7.40
C SER A 246 8.25 16.44 8.47
N SER A 247 7.87 17.57 9.07
CA SER A 247 6.77 17.67 10.04
C SER A 247 5.43 17.25 9.41
N LEU A 248 5.21 17.65 8.15
CA LEU A 248 4.05 17.24 7.37
C LEU A 248 4.06 15.73 7.07
N ALA A 249 5.21 15.18 6.68
CA ALA A 249 5.37 13.75 6.44
C ALA A 249 5.07 12.92 7.69
N GLU A 250 5.56 13.33 8.86
CA GLU A 250 5.27 12.68 10.15
C GLU A 250 3.77 12.68 10.48
N ALA A 251 3.11 13.82 10.32
CA ALA A 251 1.66 13.93 10.53
C ALA A 251 0.86 13.11 9.51
N TYR A 252 1.27 13.13 8.24
CA TYR A 252 0.61 12.39 7.18
C TYR A 252 0.76 10.87 7.35
N ARG A 253 1.96 10.40 7.69
CA ARG A 253 2.23 9.00 8.02
C ARG A 253 1.34 8.51 9.16
N THR A 254 1.14 9.34 10.18
CA THR A 254 0.24 9.05 11.30
C THR A 254 -1.21 8.94 10.84
N PHE A 255 -1.67 9.85 9.97
CA PHE A 255 -2.99 9.78 9.36
C PHE A 255 -3.19 8.48 8.56
N VAL A 256 -2.22 8.08 7.75
CA VAL A 256 -2.27 6.83 6.96
C VAL A 256 -2.36 5.61 7.88
N LEU A 257 -1.59 5.60 8.97
CA LEU A 257 -1.60 4.50 9.95
C LEU A 257 -2.94 4.39 10.69
N ARG A 258 -3.52 5.52 11.11
CA ARG A 258 -4.61 5.52 12.11
C ARG A 258 -6.00 5.78 11.55
N HIS A 259 -6.09 6.50 10.42
CA HIS A 259 -7.34 7.17 10.01
C HIS A 259 -7.73 6.91 8.55
N MET A 260 -6.76 6.67 7.65
CA MET A 260 -7.05 6.50 6.23
C MET A 260 -7.95 5.29 5.94
N SER A 261 -7.83 4.23 6.74
CA SER A 261 -8.62 3.01 6.60
C SER A 261 -9.71 2.90 7.67
N GLU A 262 -10.91 2.52 7.24
CA GLU A 262 -12.00 2.16 8.14
C GLU A 262 -11.83 0.74 8.74
N HIS A 263 -10.86 -0.05 8.24
CA HIS A 263 -10.60 -1.44 8.64
C HIS A 263 -9.14 -1.62 9.06
N SER A 264 -8.87 -1.55 10.36
CA SER A 264 -7.51 -1.44 10.90
C SER A 264 -6.73 -2.77 10.99
N ALA A 265 -7.34 -3.92 10.68
CA ALA A 265 -6.69 -5.23 10.84
C ALA A 265 -5.35 -5.32 10.06
N SER A 266 -5.29 -4.75 8.85
CA SER A 266 -4.09 -4.68 8.01
C SER A 266 -2.97 -3.78 8.56
N ARG A 267 -3.23 -3.00 9.60
CA ARG A 267 -2.25 -2.12 10.27
C ARG A 267 -1.65 -2.76 11.52
N THR A 268 -2.19 -3.90 11.93
CA THR A 268 -1.67 -4.63 13.07
C THR A 268 -0.31 -5.23 12.68
N PRO A 269 0.75 -5.05 13.50
CA PRO A 269 2.09 -5.56 13.20
C PRO A 269 2.23 -7.07 13.45
N TYR A 270 1.39 -7.86 12.79
CA TYR A 270 1.51 -9.31 12.75
C TYR A 270 2.76 -9.74 11.98
N ILE A 271 3.27 -10.92 12.31
CA ILE A 271 4.36 -11.57 11.56
C ILE A 271 3.75 -12.69 10.70
N PHE A 272 4.01 -12.64 9.39
CA PHE A 272 3.46 -13.53 8.38
C PHE A 272 4.51 -14.57 7.99
N TYR A 273 4.08 -15.81 7.78
CA TYR A 273 4.81 -16.80 7.01
C TYR A 273 3.97 -17.25 5.83
N ASN A 274 4.61 -17.41 4.67
CA ASN A 274 3.95 -17.85 3.45
C ASN A 274 4.72 -19.02 2.81
N THR A 275 4.01 -20.05 2.35
CA THR A 275 4.63 -21.30 1.88
C THR A 275 5.31 -21.22 0.52
N TRP A 276 5.11 -20.13 -0.23
CA TRP A 276 5.52 -20.01 -1.64
C TRP A 276 7.01 -20.25 -1.87
N ASN A 277 7.86 -19.65 -1.02
CA ASN A 277 9.30 -19.75 -1.19
C ASN A 277 9.83 -21.18 -1.04
N PHE A 278 9.23 -21.98 -0.16
CA PHE A 278 9.57 -23.39 -0.06
C PHE A 278 9.19 -24.15 -1.33
N GLN A 279 7.99 -23.93 -1.87
CA GLN A 279 7.51 -24.59 -3.10
C GLN A 279 8.42 -24.30 -4.30
N GLU A 280 8.79 -23.04 -4.47
CA GLU A 280 9.75 -22.55 -5.45
C GLU A 280 11.14 -23.18 -5.29
N ARG A 281 11.73 -23.13 -4.08
CA ARG A 281 13.02 -23.79 -3.83
C ARG A 281 12.98 -25.28 -4.14
N ASN A 282 11.87 -25.96 -3.81
CA ASN A 282 11.70 -27.38 -4.10
C ASN A 282 11.57 -27.65 -5.60
N ARG A 283 10.89 -26.78 -6.36
CA ARG A 283 10.82 -26.82 -7.82
C ARG A 283 12.20 -26.70 -8.45
N TYR A 284 12.99 -25.71 -8.03
CA TYR A 284 14.26 -25.39 -8.70
C TYR A 284 15.44 -26.22 -8.18
N TRP A 285 15.58 -26.41 -6.87
CA TRP A 285 16.70 -27.17 -6.27
C TRP A 285 16.48 -28.68 -6.30
N ASN A 286 15.25 -29.14 -6.06
CA ASN A 286 14.94 -30.57 -5.98
C ASN A 286 14.23 -31.09 -7.24
N LYS A 287 14.04 -30.24 -8.26
CA LYS A 287 13.40 -30.57 -9.56
C LYS A 287 12.01 -31.19 -9.42
N LYS A 288 11.30 -30.87 -8.33
CA LYS A 288 9.92 -31.34 -8.07
C LYS A 288 8.89 -30.51 -8.83
N ARG A 289 7.62 -30.90 -8.79
CA ARG A 289 6.51 -30.04 -9.21
C ARG A 289 6.16 -29.03 -8.12
N TYR A 290 5.53 -27.90 -8.49
CA TYR A 290 5.18 -26.85 -7.52
C TYR A 290 4.30 -27.35 -6.38
N LEU A 291 3.39 -28.29 -6.68
CA LEU A 291 2.39 -28.76 -5.73
C LEU A 291 2.80 -30.06 -5.02
N ASP A 292 3.96 -30.65 -5.32
CA ASP A 292 4.36 -31.97 -4.76
C ASP A 292 4.42 -31.99 -3.23
N SER A 293 4.73 -30.86 -2.60
CA SER A 293 4.80 -30.74 -1.13
C SER A 293 3.58 -30.04 -0.52
N MET A 294 2.62 -29.61 -1.34
CA MET A 294 1.37 -29.03 -0.87
C MET A 294 0.43 -30.14 -0.40
N ASN A 295 0.62 -30.62 0.82
CA ASN A 295 -0.23 -31.66 1.42
C ASN A 295 -0.38 -31.47 2.93
N LEU A 296 -1.44 -32.06 3.49
CA LEU A 296 -1.80 -31.92 4.90
C LEU A 296 -0.65 -32.20 5.87
N ILE A 297 0.12 -33.28 5.68
CA ILE A 297 1.18 -33.66 6.63
C ILE A 297 2.30 -32.60 6.63
N HIS A 298 2.74 -32.19 5.44
CA HIS A 298 3.79 -31.20 5.31
C HIS A 298 3.38 -29.85 5.89
N ILE A 299 2.16 -29.37 5.56
CA ILE A 299 1.64 -28.11 6.10
C ILE A 299 1.51 -28.15 7.62
N LEU A 300 1.06 -29.27 8.21
CA LEU A 300 1.00 -29.40 9.66
C LEU A 300 2.40 -29.31 10.32
N ASN A 301 3.45 -29.83 9.67
CA ASN A 301 4.83 -29.72 10.17
C ASN A 301 5.35 -28.29 10.06
N GLU A 302 5.08 -27.60 8.95
CA GLU A 302 5.44 -26.18 8.81
C GLU A 302 4.74 -25.30 9.83
N ILE A 303 3.48 -25.61 10.18
CA ILE A 303 2.75 -24.92 11.25
C ILE A 303 3.44 -25.08 12.62
N ASP A 304 3.99 -26.26 12.95
CA ASP A 304 4.76 -26.44 14.19
C ASP A 304 6.04 -25.60 14.19
N ALA A 305 6.76 -25.60 13.07
CA ALA A 305 7.96 -24.78 12.93
C ALA A 305 7.63 -23.29 13.01
N ALA A 306 6.56 -22.84 12.35
CA ALA A 306 6.10 -21.47 12.38
C ALA A 306 5.72 -21.01 13.81
N HIS A 307 5.01 -21.86 14.55
CA HIS A 307 4.71 -21.61 15.95
C HIS A 307 5.98 -21.49 16.80
N ARG A 308 6.97 -22.37 16.60
CA ARG A 308 8.27 -22.31 17.30
C ARG A 308 8.98 -20.99 17.07
N LEU A 309 8.87 -20.38 15.88
CA LEU A 309 9.45 -19.06 15.58
C LEU A 309 8.66 -17.89 16.17
N GLY A 310 7.38 -18.09 16.51
CA GLY A 310 6.48 -17.02 16.98
C GLY A 310 5.80 -16.26 15.85
N ILE A 311 5.48 -16.91 14.73
CA ILE A 311 4.66 -16.35 13.65
C ILE A 311 3.21 -16.12 14.13
N ASP A 312 2.54 -15.10 13.58
CA ASP A 312 1.15 -14.76 13.92
C ASP A 312 0.15 -15.20 12.83
N VAL A 313 0.56 -15.18 11.55
CA VAL A 313 -0.30 -15.51 10.39
C VAL A 313 0.42 -16.53 9.51
N PHE A 314 -0.20 -17.70 9.33
CA PHE A 314 0.29 -18.76 8.46
C PHE A 314 -0.51 -18.74 7.15
N VAL A 315 0.18 -18.49 6.03
CA VAL A 315 -0.44 -18.33 4.72
C VAL A 315 -0.11 -19.54 3.86
N ILE A 316 -1.12 -20.33 3.51
CA ILE A 316 -1.00 -21.39 2.51
C ILE A 316 -1.10 -20.73 1.13
N ASP A 317 0.00 -20.76 0.39
CA ASP A 317 0.06 -20.20 -0.96
C ASP A 317 -0.59 -21.16 -1.99
N THR A 318 -0.33 -20.96 -3.29
CA THR A 318 -1.03 -21.66 -4.37
C THR A 318 -1.01 -23.19 -4.21
N GLY A 319 -2.17 -23.81 -4.49
CA GLY A 319 -2.37 -25.26 -4.44
C GLY A 319 -3.38 -25.74 -3.39
N TRP A 320 -3.85 -24.91 -2.46
CA TRP A 320 -4.87 -25.36 -1.48
C TRP A 320 -6.23 -25.72 -2.10
N PHE A 321 -6.51 -25.23 -3.30
CA PHE A 321 -7.79 -25.33 -4.01
C PHE A 321 -7.78 -26.38 -5.15
N VAL A 322 -8.94 -26.90 -5.54
CA VAL A 322 -9.08 -27.81 -6.72
C VAL A 322 -8.88 -27.04 -8.01
N LYS A 323 -9.63 -25.94 -8.19
CA LYS A 323 -9.62 -25.10 -9.39
C LYS A 323 -9.88 -23.62 -9.06
N THR A 324 -9.38 -22.75 -9.93
CA THR A 324 -9.57 -21.30 -9.86
C THR A 324 -11.03 -20.92 -10.12
N GLY A 325 -11.49 -19.80 -9.56
CA GLY A 325 -12.89 -19.36 -9.60
C GLY A 325 -13.79 -19.98 -8.52
N ASP A 326 -13.79 -21.32 -8.38
CA ASP A 326 -14.62 -22.00 -7.38
C ASP A 326 -13.95 -22.11 -6.01
N TRP A 327 -12.62 -22.09 -5.95
CA TRP A 327 -11.82 -22.01 -4.72
C TRP A 327 -12.22 -23.05 -3.64
N SER A 328 -12.64 -24.25 -4.05
CA SER A 328 -12.93 -25.36 -3.15
C SER A 328 -11.63 -26.02 -2.69
N VAL A 329 -11.52 -26.38 -1.42
CA VAL A 329 -10.33 -27.06 -0.87
C VAL A 329 -10.12 -28.38 -1.60
N SER A 330 -8.87 -28.68 -1.97
CA SER A 330 -8.53 -29.95 -2.62
C SER A 330 -8.62 -31.13 -1.64
N PRO A 331 -9.53 -32.10 -1.83
CA PRO A 331 -9.63 -33.27 -0.95
C PRO A 331 -8.46 -34.24 -1.12
N GLU A 332 -7.76 -34.19 -2.26
CA GLU A 332 -6.54 -34.98 -2.49
C GLU A 332 -5.40 -34.51 -1.59
N ARG A 333 -5.23 -33.19 -1.47
CA ARG A 333 -4.15 -32.58 -0.66
C ARG A 333 -4.55 -32.38 0.80
N PHE A 334 -5.84 -32.12 1.04
CA PHE A 334 -6.45 -31.82 2.34
C PHE A 334 -7.76 -32.62 2.50
N PRO A 335 -7.67 -33.92 2.85
CA PRO A 335 -8.84 -34.82 2.92
C PRO A 335 -9.90 -34.41 3.94
N ASP A 336 -9.59 -33.46 4.83
CA ASP A 336 -10.43 -32.98 5.93
C ASP A 336 -10.91 -31.52 5.74
N GLY A 337 -10.74 -30.96 4.53
CA GLY A 337 -11.22 -29.61 4.19
C GLY A 337 -10.52 -28.47 4.95
N LEU A 338 -9.28 -28.66 5.41
CA LEU A 338 -8.47 -27.77 6.26
C LEU A 338 -8.85 -27.78 7.76
N SER A 339 -9.77 -28.63 8.22
CA SER A 339 -10.21 -28.63 9.62
C SER A 339 -9.06 -28.86 10.61
N ARG A 340 -8.18 -29.85 10.39
CA ARG A 340 -7.02 -30.07 11.28
C ARG A 340 -6.00 -28.94 11.23
N ILE A 341 -5.84 -28.29 10.06
CA ILE A 341 -4.98 -27.11 9.94
C ILE A 341 -5.54 -25.98 10.79
N LYS A 342 -6.84 -25.69 10.65
CA LYS A 342 -7.51 -24.64 11.41
C LYS A 342 -7.45 -24.89 12.91
N GLU A 343 -7.77 -26.12 13.35
CA GLU A 343 -7.68 -26.52 14.76
C GLU A 343 -6.27 -26.29 15.33
N LYS A 344 -5.24 -26.67 14.56
CA LYS A 344 -3.85 -26.50 14.98
C LYS A 344 -3.42 -25.04 15.07
N LEU A 345 -3.79 -24.24 14.06
CA LEU A 345 -3.54 -22.79 14.06
C LEU A 345 -4.23 -22.13 15.26
N ASP A 346 -5.49 -22.46 15.52
CA ASP A 346 -6.24 -21.92 16.68
C ASP A 346 -5.61 -22.33 18.01
N GLY A 347 -5.18 -23.59 18.14
CA GLY A 347 -4.47 -24.08 19.32
C GLY A 347 -3.16 -23.33 19.60
N TYR A 348 -2.54 -22.77 18.57
CA TYR A 348 -1.34 -21.94 18.66
C TYR A 348 -1.63 -20.43 18.66
N GLY A 349 -2.89 -20.01 18.54
CA GLY A 349 -3.28 -18.61 18.41
C GLY A 349 -2.83 -17.95 17.10
N MET A 350 -2.51 -18.75 16.07
CA MET A 350 -2.13 -18.27 14.75
C MET A 350 -3.35 -18.17 13.82
N LYS A 351 -3.28 -17.25 12.86
CA LYS A 351 -4.34 -16.99 11.89
C LYS A 351 -4.10 -17.77 10.59
N LEU A 352 -5.18 -18.22 9.95
CA LEU A 352 -5.14 -18.82 8.62
C LEU A 352 -5.22 -17.75 7.54
N GLY A 353 -4.27 -17.79 6.61
CA GLY A 353 -4.27 -17.03 5.36
C GLY A 353 -4.27 -17.94 4.13
N LEU A 354 -4.87 -17.47 3.03
CA LEU A 354 -4.91 -18.19 1.76
C LEU A 354 -4.56 -17.27 0.59
N TRP A 355 -3.90 -17.84 -0.42
CA TRP A 355 -3.62 -17.20 -1.71
C TRP A 355 -4.78 -17.30 -2.69
N PHE A 356 -4.97 -16.26 -3.49
CA PHE A 356 -5.95 -16.16 -4.56
C PHE A 356 -5.37 -15.42 -5.77
N ASP A 357 -5.75 -15.85 -6.97
CA ASP A 357 -5.66 -15.07 -8.19
C ASP A 357 -7.08 -14.61 -8.56
N PRO A 358 -7.46 -13.37 -8.23
CA PRO A 358 -8.84 -12.91 -8.39
C PRO A 358 -9.35 -12.99 -9.83
N LYS A 359 -8.45 -12.91 -10.82
CA LYS A 359 -8.82 -12.89 -12.24
C LYS A 359 -8.94 -14.29 -12.82
N ALA A 360 -8.39 -15.32 -12.18
CA ALA A 360 -8.36 -16.67 -12.75
C ALA A 360 -9.66 -17.44 -12.51
N VAL A 361 -10.23 -18.00 -13.59
CA VAL A 361 -11.40 -18.90 -13.52
C VAL A 361 -11.21 -20.09 -14.46
N ALA A 362 -11.30 -21.30 -13.92
CA ALA A 362 -11.14 -22.53 -14.68
C ALA A 362 -12.31 -22.77 -15.64
N LEU A 363 -12.06 -23.33 -16.83
CA LEU A 363 -13.09 -23.58 -17.86
C LEU A 363 -14.23 -24.48 -17.38
N THR A 364 -13.96 -25.36 -16.41
CA THR A 364 -14.96 -26.30 -15.87
C THR A 364 -15.60 -25.84 -14.56
N SER A 365 -15.28 -24.63 -14.09
CA SER A 365 -15.83 -24.06 -12.84
C SER A 365 -17.28 -23.60 -12.99
N GLU A 366 -18.01 -23.52 -11.88
CA GLU A 366 -19.34 -22.90 -11.86
C GLU A 366 -19.25 -21.39 -12.07
N ALA A 367 -18.19 -20.76 -11.56
CA ALA A 367 -17.90 -19.35 -11.81
C ALA A 367 -17.79 -19.03 -13.31
N TYR A 368 -17.14 -19.89 -14.12
CA TYR A 368 -17.06 -19.72 -15.57
C TYR A 368 -18.44 -19.68 -16.22
N LYS A 369 -19.28 -20.66 -15.89
CA LYS A 369 -20.64 -20.79 -16.45
C LYS A 369 -21.53 -19.61 -16.05
N ALA A 370 -21.43 -19.16 -14.80
CA ALA A 370 -22.25 -18.09 -14.28
C ALA A 370 -21.84 -16.70 -14.80
N TYR A 371 -20.54 -16.51 -15.07
CA TYR A 371 -19.98 -15.19 -15.40
C TYR A 371 -19.24 -15.15 -16.74
N GLU A 372 -19.54 -16.03 -17.71
CA GLU A 372 -18.83 -16.10 -18.99
C GLU A 372 -18.79 -14.75 -19.75
N SER A 373 -19.85 -13.94 -19.60
CA SER A 373 -19.91 -12.60 -20.19
C SER A 373 -18.84 -11.65 -19.64
N CYS A 374 -18.28 -11.93 -18.46
CA CYS A 374 -17.30 -11.13 -17.74
C CYS A 374 -15.84 -11.53 -18.05
N ILE A 375 -15.60 -12.48 -18.95
CA ILE A 375 -14.24 -12.84 -19.42
C ILE A 375 -13.63 -11.63 -20.13
N VAL A 376 -12.39 -11.29 -19.79
CA VAL A 376 -11.69 -10.17 -20.43
C VAL A 376 -11.60 -10.39 -21.93
N SER A 377 -11.82 -9.33 -22.70
CA SER A 377 -11.49 -9.31 -24.11
C SER A 377 -10.81 -8.00 -24.48
N TRP A 378 -9.97 -8.07 -25.52
CA TRP A 378 -9.39 -6.93 -26.19
C TRP A 378 -9.84 -6.91 -27.65
N ASN A 379 -10.63 -5.91 -28.03
CA ASN A 379 -11.28 -5.81 -29.34
C ASN A 379 -12.09 -7.07 -29.70
N GLY A 380 -12.77 -7.65 -28.70
CA GLY A 380 -13.56 -8.87 -28.85
C GLY A 380 -12.74 -10.16 -28.88
N VAL A 381 -11.40 -10.08 -28.82
CA VAL A 381 -10.50 -11.24 -28.76
C VAL A 381 -10.25 -11.62 -27.29
N ARG A 382 -10.50 -12.89 -26.96
CA ARG A 382 -10.16 -13.47 -25.64
C ARG A 382 -8.79 -14.10 -25.69
N GLU A 383 -8.08 -14.09 -24.56
CA GLU A 383 -6.84 -14.86 -24.42
C GLU A 383 -7.13 -16.37 -24.49
N GLU A 384 -6.22 -17.14 -25.07
CA GLU A 384 -6.31 -18.60 -25.07
C GLU A 384 -6.20 -19.15 -23.63
N PRO A 385 -7.07 -20.09 -23.22
CA PRO A 385 -7.00 -20.67 -21.90
C PRO A 385 -5.67 -21.39 -21.65
N HIS A 386 -5.08 -21.17 -20.48
CA HIS A 386 -3.84 -21.83 -20.07
C HIS A 386 -3.94 -22.36 -18.64
N ALA A 387 -3.15 -23.38 -18.32
CA ALA A 387 -3.15 -23.95 -16.98
C ALA A 387 -2.51 -22.97 -15.98
N ILE A 388 -3.18 -22.74 -14.86
CA ILE A 388 -2.64 -21.93 -13.76
C ILE A 388 -2.17 -22.85 -12.64
N TRP A 389 -0.90 -22.71 -12.25
CA TRP A 389 -0.26 -23.47 -11.16
C TRP A 389 -0.49 -24.98 -11.19
N GLU A 390 -0.30 -25.59 -12.36
CA GLU A 390 -0.45 -27.04 -12.56
C GLU A 390 -1.84 -27.61 -12.24
N THR A 391 -2.86 -26.76 -12.22
CA THR A 391 -4.26 -27.17 -12.09
C THR A 391 -4.87 -27.45 -13.47
N GLU A 392 -5.85 -26.68 -13.91
CA GLU A 392 -6.51 -26.82 -15.21
C GLU A 392 -6.53 -25.51 -16.00
N ALA A 393 -6.88 -25.61 -17.28
CA ALA A 393 -6.97 -24.46 -18.18
C ALA A 393 -7.98 -23.43 -17.65
N SER A 394 -7.54 -22.19 -17.56
CA SER A 394 -8.28 -21.06 -16.98
C SER A 394 -8.28 -19.87 -17.94
N VAL A 395 -9.30 -19.03 -17.78
CA VAL A 395 -9.42 -17.73 -18.44
C VAL A 395 -9.28 -16.60 -17.42
N ARG A 396 -9.09 -15.37 -17.92
CA ARG A 396 -9.03 -14.15 -17.12
C ARG A 396 -10.38 -13.44 -17.08
N MET A 397 -10.82 -13.07 -15.89
CA MET A 397 -12.05 -12.33 -15.62
C MET A 397 -11.79 -10.84 -15.43
N CYS A 398 -12.73 -10.03 -15.90
CA CYS A 398 -12.74 -8.60 -15.65
C CYS A 398 -13.26 -8.31 -14.24
N LEU A 399 -12.43 -7.74 -13.36
CA LEU A 399 -12.87 -7.33 -12.02
C LEU A 399 -13.72 -6.05 -12.03
N VAL A 400 -13.69 -5.30 -13.14
CA VAL A 400 -14.55 -4.14 -13.39
C VAL A 400 -15.80 -4.60 -14.14
N SER A 401 -16.47 -5.60 -13.57
CA SER A 401 -17.70 -6.22 -14.05
C SER A 401 -18.45 -6.83 -12.85
N PRO A 402 -19.67 -7.39 -13.02
CA PRO A 402 -20.38 -8.08 -11.95
C PRO A 402 -19.61 -9.23 -11.28
N TYR A 403 -18.59 -9.79 -11.95
CA TYR A 403 -17.74 -10.84 -11.37
C TYR A 403 -16.93 -10.35 -10.15
N GLY A 404 -16.52 -9.07 -10.09
CA GLY A 404 -15.78 -8.53 -8.94
C GLY A 404 -16.56 -8.67 -7.62
N GLU A 405 -17.86 -8.38 -7.67
CA GLU A 405 -18.77 -8.55 -6.53
C GLU A 405 -18.94 -10.02 -6.13
N ALA A 406 -19.04 -10.90 -7.12
CA ALA A 406 -19.14 -12.35 -6.91
C ALA A 406 -17.87 -12.93 -6.27
N PHE A 407 -16.70 -12.43 -6.69
CA PHE A 407 -15.43 -12.79 -6.06
C PHE A 407 -15.39 -12.33 -4.59
N ALA A 408 -15.84 -11.12 -4.27
CA ALA A 408 -15.96 -10.66 -2.89
C ALA A 408 -16.88 -11.58 -2.05
N ASP A 409 -18.05 -11.95 -2.59
CA ASP A 409 -18.97 -12.87 -1.93
C ASP A 409 -18.34 -14.25 -1.70
N LYS A 410 -17.53 -14.71 -2.65
CA LYS A 410 -16.77 -15.95 -2.53
C LYS A 410 -15.74 -15.89 -1.42
N LEU A 411 -15.00 -14.79 -1.29
CA LEU A 411 -14.05 -14.60 -0.19
C LEU A 411 -14.76 -14.59 1.17
N ILE A 412 -15.92 -13.94 1.27
CA ILE A 412 -16.74 -13.90 2.50
C ILE A 412 -17.25 -15.30 2.87
N GLU A 413 -17.72 -16.07 1.88
CA GLU A 413 -18.13 -17.46 2.07
C GLU A 413 -17.00 -18.30 2.66
N LEU A 414 -15.81 -18.24 2.04
CA LEU A 414 -14.63 -18.96 2.50
C LEU A 414 -14.18 -18.51 3.88
N ALA A 415 -14.19 -17.20 4.17
CA ALA A 415 -13.88 -16.66 5.48
C ALA A 415 -14.76 -17.28 6.57
N LYS A 416 -16.08 -17.32 6.35
CA LYS A 416 -17.04 -17.88 7.30
C LYS A 416 -16.93 -19.40 7.41
N ARG A 417 -16.65 -20.10 6.31
CA ARG A 417 -16.60 -21.57 6.28
C ARG A 417 -15.29 -22.14 6.80
N LEU A 418 -14.16 -21.52 6.46
CA LEU A 418 -12.80 -22.02 6.76
C LEU A 418 -12.12 -21.24 7.88
N GLY A 419 -12.65 -20.09 8.27
CA GLY A 419 -12.02 -19.19 9.24
C GLY A 419 -10.74 -18.54 8.70
N VAL A 420 -10.66 -18.32 7.39
CA VAL A 420 -9.59 -17.55 6.76
C VAL A 420 -9.79 -16.06 7.03
N VAL A 421 -8.72 -15.38 7.43
CA VAL A 421 -8.73 -13.95 7.78
C VAL A 421 -7.64 -13.17 7.06
N TYR A 422 -6.80 -13.83 6.27
CA TYR A 422 -5.82 -13.18 5.41
C TYR A 422 -5.96 -13.66 3.97
N PHE A 423 -6.00 -12.71 3.03
CA PHE A 423 -6.21 -12.94 1.61
C PHE A 423 -5.05 -12.32 0.84
N LYS A 424 -4.15 -13.13 0.29
CA LYS A 424 -3.12 -12.66 -0.65
C LYS A 424 -3.72 -12.69 -2.06
N TRP A 425 -3.80 -11.55 -2.70
CA TRP A 425 -4.25 -11.40 -4.08
C TRP A 425 -3.07 -11.23 -5.01
N ASP A 426 -3.04 -12.03 -6.07
CA ASP A 426 -1.91 -12.15 -6.98
C ASP A 426 -2.34 -11.97 -8.44
N ALA A 427 -1.38 -11.73 -9.33
CA ALA A 427 -1.53 -11.71 -10.79
C ALA A 427 -2.57 -10.70 -11.34
N ILE A 428 -2.77 -9.56 -10.66
CA ILE A 428 -3.67 -8.50 -11.13
C ILE A 428 -2.88 -7.44 -11.90
N SER A 429 -2.85 -7.53 -13.23
CA SER A 429 -2.37 -6.42 -14.08
C SER A 429 -3.40 -5.29 -14.11
N GLN A 430 -2.90 -4.04 -14.11
CA GLN A 430 -3.68 -2.82 -14.25
C GLN A 430 -4.43 -2.77 -15.60
N TYR A 431 -3.94 -3.47 -16.62
CA TYR A 431 -4.43 -3.42 -17.99
C TYR A 431 -5.11 -4.73 -18.43
N GLY A 432 -5.71 -4.70 -19.62
CA GLY A 432 -6.05 -5.93 -20.36
C GLY A 432 -7.54 -6.19 -20.58
N CYS A 433 -8.42 -5.18 -20.48
CA CYS A 433 -9.80 -5.34 -20.92
C CYS A 433 -10.36 -4.06 -21.55
N ASN A 434 -11.06 -4.20 -22.69
CA ASN A 434 -11.82 -3.12 -23.31
C ASN A 434 -13.18 -3.59 -23.88
N ASP A 435 -13.76 -4.63 -23.30
CA ASP A 435 -15.06 -5.18 -23.71
C ASP A 435 -16.20 -4.17 -23.43
N PRO A 436 -17.04 -3.83 -24.42
CA PRO A 436 -18.13 -2.85 -24.25
C PRO A 436 -19.30 -3.36 -23.38
N ARG A 437 -19.29 -4.62 -22.97
CA ARG A 437 -20.34 -5.23 -22.14
C ARG A 437 -20.02 -5.21 -20.65
N HIS A 438 -18.86 -4.67 -20.26
CA HIS A 438 -18.37 -4.61 -18.88
C HIS A 438 -18.55 -3.20 -18.29
N ASP A 439 -18.28 -3.03 -16.99
CA ASP A 439 -18.62 -1.82 -16.22
C ASP A 439 -17.59 -0.70 -16.37
N HIS A 440 -16.94 -0.60 -17.53
CA HIS A 440 -15.86 0.35 -17.82
C HIS A 440 -16.02 1.02 -19.20
N GLY A 441 -17.27 1.32 -19.57
CA GLY A 441 -17.64 2.03 -20.80
C GLY A 441 -18.35 1.13 -21.81
N GLY A 442 -19.42 1.66 -22.41
CA GLY A 442 -20.26 0.90 -23.34
C GLY A 442 -19.86 1.07 -24.81
N GLU A 443 -20.74 0.65 -25.71
CA GLU A 443 -20.60 0.82 -27.17
C GLU A 443 -20.49 2.28 -27.63
N HIS A 444 -20.90 3.23 -26.78
CA HIS A 444 -20.76 4.67 -27.06
C HIS A 444 -19.31 5.17 -27.00
N ALA A 445 -18.45 4.46 -26.27
CA ALA A 445 -17.05 4.82 -26.08
C ALA A 445 -16.17 4.11 -27.12
N THR A 446 -14.98 4.65 -27.40
CA THR A 446 -14.02 3.92 -28.25
C THR A 446 -13.38 2.74 -27.51
N PRO A 447 -12.82 1.73 -28.20
CA PRO A 447 -12.06 0.66 -27.54
C PRO A 447 -10.87 1.15 -26.70
N GLU A 448 -10.25 2.27 -27.09
CA GLU A 448 -9.16 2.89 -26.32
C GLU A 448 -9.69 3.48 -25.02
N GLU A 449 -10.75 4.30 -25.08
CA GLU A 449 -11.36 4.89 -23.89
C GLU A 449 -11.84 3.82 -22.89
N ARG A 450 -12.39 2.70 -23.38
CA ARG A 450 -12.78 1.58 -22.51
C ARG A 450 -11.60 0.93 -21.81
N GLY A 451 -10.47 0.79 -22.51
CA GLY A 451 -9.24 0.25 -21.93
C GLY A 451 -8.66 1.17 -20.85
N GLU A 452 -8.66 2.48 -21.11
CA GLU A 452 -8.23 3.48 -20.12
C GLU A 452 -9.17 3.52 -18.92
N ARG A 453 -10.48 3.47 -19.17
CA ARG A 453 -11.52 3.44 -18.14
C ARG A 453 -11.39 2.20 -17.26
N PHE A 454 -11.13 1.02 -17.84
CA PHE A 454 -10.84 -0.19 -17.09
C PHE A 454 -9.63 0.01 -16.16
N SER A 455 -8.53 0.52 -16.72
CA SER A 455 -7.26 0.68 -16.01
C SER A 455 -7.34 1.69 -14.86
N PHE A 456 -8.16 2.73 -15.03
CA PHE A 456 -8.52 3.67 -13.98
C PHE A 456 -9.37 3.02 -12.88
N LEU A 457 -10.47 2.36 -13.28
CA LEU A 457 -11.45 1.81 -12.33
C LEU A 457 -10.92 0.60 -11.56
N LEU A 458 -9.98 -0.17 -12.11
CA LEU A 458 -9.49 -1.38 -11.48
C LEU A 458 -8.94 -1.12 -10.07
N SER A 459 -8.15 -0.05 -9.89
CA SER A 459 -7.59 0.29 -8.58
C SER A 459 -8.67 0.59 -7.54
N LEU A 460 -9.79 1.20 -7.97
CA LEU A 460 -10.94 1.52 -7.13
C LEU A 460 -11.80 0.28 -6.86
N LYS A 461 -11.96 -0.61 -7.86
CA LYS A 461 -12.71 -1.86 -7.71
C LYS A 461 -12.03 -2.83 -6.75
N LEU A 462 -10.70 -2.88 -6.74
CA LEU A 462 -9.96 -3.65 -5.73
C LEU A 462 -10.26 -3.16 -4.30
N VAL A 463 -10.38 -1.84 -4.10
CA VAL A 463 -10.78 -1.25 -2.82
C VAL A 463 -12.21 -1.65 -2.46
N GLU A 464 -13.15 -1.56 -3.40
CA GLU A 464 -14.55 -1.96 -3.18
C GLU A 464 -14.67 -3.43 -2.73
N ILE A 465 -13.99 -4.34 -3.44
CA ILE A 465 -13.94 -5.77 -3.08
C ILE A 465 -13.35 -5.94 -1.67
N ALA A 466 -12.20 -5.31 -1.39
CA ALA A 466 -11.54 -5.45 -0.09
C ALA A 466 -12.39 -4.88 1.05
N ARG A 467 -13.05 -3.73 0.84
CA ARG A 467 -13.99 -3.14 1.80
C ARG A 467 -15.20 -4.02 2.04
N LYS A 468 -15.79 -4.62 1.00
CA LYS A 468 -16.92 -5.54 1.14
C LYS A 468 -16.53 -6.75 2.00
N VAL A 469 -15.35 -7.32 1.77
CA VAL A 469 -14.82 -8.41 2.61
C VAL A 469 -14.58 -7.95 4.04
N ALA A 470 -13.90 -6.83 4.26
CA ALA A 470 -13.56 -6.33 5.59
C ALA A 470 -14.78 -5.84 6.39
N ALA A 471 -15.83 -5.37 5.73
CA ALA A 471 -17.10 -5.05 6.35
C ALA A 471 -17.83 -6.31 6.86
N ALA A 472 -17.73 -7.41 6.13
CA ALA A 472 -18.31 -8.69 6.55
C ALA A 472 -17.44 -9.45 7.56
N ILE A 473 -16.12 -9.26 7.51
CA ILE A 473 -15.09 -9.94 8.31
C ILE A 473 -14.12 -8.86 8.85
N PRO A 474 -14.39 -8.25 10.01
CA PRO A 474 -13.61 -7.11 10.52
C PRO A 474 -12.11 -7.40 10.73
N GLU A 475 -11.74 -8.65 11.03
CA GLU A 475 -10.34 -9.07 11.13
C GLU A 475 -9.65 -9.38 9.79
N ALA A 476 -10.36 -9.23 8.65
CA ALA A 476 -9.79 -9.53 7.34
C ALA A 476 -8.62 -8.61 7.00
N ILE A 477 -7.54 -9.23 6.51
CA ILE A 477 -6.36 -8.57 5.97
C ILE A 477 -6.30 -8.92 4.50
N VAL A 478 -6.51 -7.94 3.63
CA VAL A 478 -6.32 -8.09 2.20
C VAL A 478 -4.95 -7.52 1.82
N ASP A 479 -4.14 -8.34 1.17
CA ASP A 479 -2.81 -8.00 0.72
C ASP A 479 -2.72 -8.15 -0.79
N PHE A 480 -2.30 -7.10 -1.48
CA PHE A 480 -2.24 -7.06 -2.94
C PHE A 480 -0.79 -7.13 -3.42
N ASP A 481 -0.47 -8.21 -4.13
CA ASP A 481 0.82 -8.43 -4.79
C ASP A 481 1.03 -7.41 -5.92
N VAL A 482 2.05 -6.56 -5.71
CA VAL A 482 2.45 -5.51 -6.63
C VAL A 482 3.91 -5.69 -7.06
N THR A 483 4.35 -6.93 -7.19
CA THR A 483 5.79 -7.23 -7.26
C THR A 483 6.35 -7.19 -8.66
N GLU A 484 5.48 -7.36 -9.66
CA GLU A 484 5.77 -7.11 -11.07
C GLU A 484 5.41 -5.68 -11.48
N ASP A 485 5.91 -5.28 -12.65
CA ASP A 485 5.47 -4.06 -13.31
C ASP A 485 3.99 -4.13 -13.75
N TYR A 486 3.47 -3.01 -14.26
CA TYR A 486 2.07 -2.88 -14.69
C TYR A 486 1.02 -3.17 -13.60
N ARG A 487 1.37 -3.06 -12.32
CA ARG A 487 0.46 -3.14 -11.18
C ARG A 487 0.00 -1.73 -10.78
N CYS A 488 -1.24 -1.59 -10.31
CA CYS A 488 -1.75 -0.30 -9.85
C CYS A 488 -1.29 -0.02 -8.41
N VAL A 489 -0.20 0.73 -8.26
CA VAL A 489 0.37 1.15 -6.96
C VAL A 489 0.07 2.62 -6.71
N GLY A 490 -0.49 2.94 -5.53
CA GLY A 490 -0.82 4.32 -5.16
C GLY A 490 -1.46 4.39 -3.77
N LEU A 491 -2.22 5.45 -3.52
CA LEU A 491 -2.89 5.61 -2.24
C LEU A 491 -4.22 4.85 -2.14
N SER A 492 -4.90 4.55 -3.26
CA SER A 492 -6.26 3.97 -3.23
C SER A 492 -6.34 2.67 -2.44
N PHE A 493 -5.51 1.67 -2.78
CA PHE A 493 -5.60 0.35 -2.15
C PHE A 493 -5.30 0.37 -0.65
N LEU A 494 -4.48 1.33 -0.20
CA LEU A 494 -4.18 1.53 1.21
C LEU A 494 -5.42 1.96 2.01
N GLU A 495 -6.54 2.36 1.40
CA GLU A 495 -7.78 2.55 2.16
C GLU A 495 -8.28 1.25 2.81
N ALA A 496 -8.09 0.10 2.18
CA ALA A 496 -8.75 -1.15 2.60
C ALA A 496 -7.79 -2.30 2.88
N GLY A 497 -6.59 -2.25 2.29
CA GLY A 497 -5.60 -3.31 2.40
C GLY A 497 -4.20 -2.79 2.65
N LYS A 498 -3.24 -3.63 2.29
CA LYS A 498 -1.81 -3.32 2.26
C LYS A 498 -1.19 -3.93 1.00
N TYR A 499 0.05 -3.55 0.69
CA TYR A 499 0.77 -4.05 -0.47
C TYR A 499 1.73 -5.16 -0.08
N PHE A 500 1.76 -6.19 -0.91
CA PHE A 500 2.81 -7.20 -0.91
C PHE A 500 3.84 -6.70 -1.92
N LEU A 501 4.91 -6.10 -1.42
CA LEU A 501 5.81 -5.27 -2.24
C LEU A 501 6.91 -6.07 -2.94
N ILE A 502 7.41 -7.13 -2.30
CA ILE A 502 8.53 -7.93 -2.84
C ILE A 502 8.23 -9.41 -2.71
N ASN A 503 7.84 -10.02 -3.84
CA ASN A 503 7.69 -11.45 -4.01
C ASN A 503 8.94 -11.99 -4.70
N ASN A 504 9.05 -11.71 -5.99
CA ASN A 504 10.22 -11.96 -6.79
C ASN A 504 11.28 -10.88 -6.54
N GLY A 505 12.56 -11.27 -6.44
CA GLY A 505 13.65 -10.30 -6.48
C GLY A 505 14.38 -10.33 -7.82
N PRO A 506 15.46 -9.55 -7.97
CA PRO A 506 16.19 -9.44 -9.22
C PRO A 506 16.66 -10.77 -9.78
N TYR A 507 16.56 -10.92 -11.09
CA TYR A 507 17.03 -12.09 -11.85
C TYR A 507 18.42 -11.84 -12.45
N PHE A 508 19.42 -11.56 -11.63
CA PHE A 508 20.81 -11.44 -12.09
C PHE A 508 21.83 -11.90 -11.03
N PRO A 509 23.01 -12.41 -11.46
CA PRO A 509 24.08 -12.78 -10.54
C PRO A 509 24.67 -11.55 -9.85
N ASN A 510 25.10 -11.70 -8.61
CA ASN A 510 25.85 -10.68 -7.88
C ASN A 510 26.96 -11.33 -7.02
N PHE A 511 27.64 -10.55 -6.18
CA PHE A 511 28.71 -11.09 -5.32
C PHE A 511 28.21 -12.16 -4.34
N ASP A 512 26.98 -12.01 -3.84
CA ASP A 512 26.36 -12.93 -2.89
C ASP A 512 25.69 -14.14 -3.59
N ILE A 513 25.44 -14.05 -4.91
CA ILE A 513 24.81 -15.07 -5.77
C ILE A 513 25.62 -15.20 -7.06
N PRO A 514 26.80 -15.86 -7.02
CA PRO A 514 27.66 -15.98 -8.17
C PRO A 514 27.05 -16.89 -9.23
N ALA A 515 27.43 -16.67 -10.49
CA ALA A 515 27.16 -17.64 -11.54
C ALA A 515 27.93 -18.93 -11.31
N ASP A 516 27.23 -20.05 -11.31
CA ASP A 516 27.82 -21.38 -11.11
C ASP A 516 28.50 -21.92 -12.37
N GLY A 517 28.42 -21.19 -13.49
CA GLY A 517 29.08 -21.51 -14.75
C GLY A 517 28.47 -22.72 -15.48
N SER A 518 27.29 -23.19 -15.07
CA SER A 518 26.59 -24.30 -15.72
C SER A 518 25.77 -23.86 -16.94
N ASP A 519 25.63 -24.76 -17.93
CA ASP A 519 24.75 -24.57 -19.11
C ASP A 519 23.27 -24.88 -18.79
N GLU A 520 22.95 -25.35 -17.57
CA GLU A 520 21.57 -25.48 -17.11
C GLU A 520 21.00 -24.10 -16.74
N PHE A 521 19.68 -23.89 -16.89
CA PHE A 521 19.03 -22.67 -16.40
C PHE A 521 19.24 -22.52 -14.89
N TYR A 522 20.23 -21.70 -14.51
CA TYR A 522 20.47 -21.30 -13.13
C TYR A 522 19.57 -20.13 -12.79
N ASN A 523 18.68 -20.29 -11.82
CA ASN A 523 17.77 -19.22 -11.42
C ASN A 523 18.50 -18.24 -10.48
N TYR A 524 19.03 -17.16 -11.04
CA TYR A 524 19.76 -16.10 -10.34
C TYR A 524 18.90 -15.24 -9.41
N ASN A 525 17.65 -15.63 -9.14
CA ASN A 525 16.79 -14.84 -8.28
C ASN A 525 17.28 -14.88 -6.83
N VAL A 526 17.41 -13.70 -6.22
CA VAL A 526 17.72 -13.54 -4.79
C VAL A 526 16.72 -14.22 -3.85
N PHE A 527 15.60 -14.66 -4.39
CA PHE A 527 14.58 -15.45 -3.73
C PHE A 527 15.01 -16.90 -3.41
N PHE A 528 15.97 -17.47 -4.13
CA PHE A 528 16.38 -18.85 -3.86
C PHE A 528 17.45 -18.90 -2.78
N HIS A 529 18.42 -18.01 -2.84
CA HIS A 529 19.64 -18.15 -2.05
C HIS A 529 19.52 -17.52 -0.66
N PRO A 530 19.79 -18.27 0.43
CA PRO A 530 19.91 -17.68 1.75
C PRO A 530 21.13 -16.75 1.79
N GLY A 531 21.01 -15.61 2.47
CA GLY A 531 22.09 -14.63 2.55
C GLY A 531 21.61 -13.18 2.69
N PRO A 532 22.54 -12.24 2.90
CA PRO A 532 22.23 -10.86 3.22
C PRO A 532 21.64 -10.06 2.04
N ALA A 533 21.87 -10.48 0.80
CA ALA A 533 21.46 -9.76 -0.40
C ALA A 533 19.95 -9.47 -0.44
N ARG A 534 19.11 -10.47 -0.18
CA ARG A 534 17.66 -10.29 -0.15
C ARG A 534 17.26 -9.28 0.92
N SER A 535 17.81 -9.42 2.12
CA SER A 535 17.49 -8.54 3.23
C SER A 535 17.88 -7.09 2.93
N MET A 536 19.05 -6.86 2.31
CA MET A 536 19.48 -5.55 1.82
C MET A 536 18.51 -4.95 0.81
N LEU A 537 18.10 -5.74 -0.20
CA LEU A 537 17.13 -5.28 -1.20
C LEU A 537 15.75 -5.01 -0.60
N CYS A 538 15.30 -5.83 0.35
CA CYS A 538 14.01 -5.59 1.00
C CYS A 538 14.01 -4.34 1.88
N ARG A 539 15.17 -3.92 2.40
CA ARG A 539 15.28 -2.68 3.18
C ARG A 539 15.11 -1.40 2.35
N SER A 540 15.19 -1.43 1.01
CA SER A 540 14.82 -0.25 0.21
C SER A 540 13.35 0.15 0.37
N ALA A 541 12.48 -0.77 0.78
CA ALA A 541 11.09 -0.48 1.11
C ALA A 541 10.94 0.47 2.31
N TYR A 542 11.96 0.63 3.16
CA TYR A 542 11.94 1.62 4.24
C TYR A 542 11.89 3.07 3.75
N ALA A 543 12.18 3.33 2.46
CA ALA A 543 11.99 4.65 1.86
C ALA A 543 10.52 5.11 1.92
N TYR A 544 9.55 4.18 1.88
CA TYR A 544 8.13 4.50 2.04
C TYR A 544 7.81 5.05 3.43
N ASP A 545 8.52 4.57 4.45
CA ASP A 545 8.18 4.76 5.87
C ASP A 545 8.21 6.21 6.35
N ARG A 546 8.82 7.11 5.57
CA ARG A 546 8.73 8.55 5.79
C ARG A 546 7.30 9.08 5.61
N TRP A 547 6.61 8.65 4.55
CA TRP A 547 5.27 9.13 4.20
C TRP A 547 4.17 8.12 4.55
N LEU A 548 4.47 6.83 4.42
CA LEU A 548 3.52 5.73 4.52
C LEU A 548 4.11 4.65 5.43
N PRO A 549 3.44 4.24 6.52
CA PRO A 549 3.97 3.26 7.46
C PRO A 549 4.48 1.99 6.78
N SER A 550 5.72 1.57 7.08
CA SER A 550 6.34 0.39 6.47
C SER A 550 5.54 -0.90 6.64
N ILE A 551 4.69 -0.99 7.67
CA ILE A 551 3.83 -2.16 7.91
C ILE A 551 2.81 -2.42 6.80
N LEU A 552 2.53 -1.40 5.99
CA LEU A 552 1.66 -1.48 4.82
C LEU A 552 2.37 -2.01 3.56
N PHE A 553 3.65 -2.35 3.66
CA PHE A 553 4.46 -2.91 2.57
C PHE A 553 5.09 -4.22 3.04
N LEU A 554 4.36 -5.33 2.86
CA LEU A 554 4.81 -6.65 3.23
C LEU A 554 6.02 -7.04 2.37
N THR A 555 7.14 -7.29 3.06
CA THR A 555 8.37 -7.86 2.52
C THR A 555 8.73 -9.09 3.33
N HIS A 556 9.27 -10.12 2.66
CA HIS A 556 9.57 -11.40 3.28
C HIS A 556 11.08 -11.61 3.44
N TYR A 557 11.49 -12.03 4.62
CA TYR A 557 12.89 -12.28 5.00
C TYR A 557 13.16 -13.77 5.24
N PHE A 558 14.42 -14.17 5.10
CA PHE A 558 14.82 -15.57 5.20
C PHE A 558 15.26 -15.96 6.62
N PRO A 559 14.68 -17.01 7.22
CA PRO A 559 15.05 -17.52 8.54
C PRO A 559 16.22 -18.51 8.47
N ASP A 560 16.71 -18.81 7.27
CA ASP A 560 17.77 -19.76 7.01
C ASP A 560 19.05 -19.43 7.80
N ASP A 561 19.69 -20.48 8.32
CA ASP A 561 21.04 -20.41 8.88
C ASP A 561 22.05 -19.88 7.85
N PRO A 562 23.21 -19.32 8.28
CA PRO A 562 23.69 -19.24 9.66
C PRO A 562 23.13 -18.05 10.44
N ALA A 563 23.42 -18.06 11.75
CA ALA A 563 23.34 -16.95 12.70
C ALA A 563 23.34 -15.51 12.12
N SER A 564 24.36 -15.14 11.34
CA SER A 564 24.51 -13.79 10.80
C SER A 564 23.45 -13.44 9.77
N ASN A 565 22.98 -14.42 8.98
CA ASN A 565 21.87 -14.22 8.05
C ASN A 565 20.56 -13.99 8.81
N GLN A 566 20.28 -14.81 9.83
CA GLN A 566 19.12 -14.64 10.71
C GLN A 566 19.13 -13.28 11.41
N ASN A 567 20.28 -12.86 11.94
CA ASN A 567 20.41 -11.55 12.57
C ASN A 567 20.03 -10.43 11.60
N ILE A 568 20.58 -10.43 10.38
CA ILE A 568 20.28 -9.39 9.38
C ILE A 568 18.81 -9.44 8.95
N SER A 569 18.27 -10.64 8.67
CA SER A 569 16.88 -10.84 8.26
C SER A 569 15.88 -10.39 9.33
N ILE A 570 16.03 -10.86 10.56
CA ILE A 570 15.12 -10.50 11.66
C ILE A 570 15.30 -9.04 12.05
N ALA A 571 16.52 -8.51 12.10
CA ALA A 571 16.75 -7.08 12.32
C ALA A 571 16.08 -6.21 11.26
N SER A 572 16.06 -6.67 10.00
CA SER A 572 15.34 -5.99 8.92
C SER A 572 13.82 -6.08 9.08
N LEU A 573 13.30 -7.21 9.58
CA LEU A 573 11.86 -7.41 9.81
C LEU A 573 11.34 -6.49 10.94
N ILE A 574 12.02 -6.47 12.09
CA ILE A 574 11.53 -5.77 13.30
C ILE A 574 11.45 -4.24 13.15
N LEU A 575 11.97 -3.66 12.08
CA LEU A 575 11.88 -2.22 11.78
C LEU A 575 10.51 -1.82 11.18
N GLY A 576 9.54 -2.74 11.17
CA GLY A 576 8.16 -2.48 10.78
C GLY A 576 7.72 -3.17 9.50
N HIS A 577 8.56 -3.99 8.90
CA HIS A 577 8.12 -5.03 7.95
C HIS A 577 7.62 -6.26 8.71
N ASN A 578 7.17 -7.30 7.99
CA ASN A 578 6.36 -8.34 8.62
C ASN A 578 6.36 -9.73 7.98
N GLY A 579 7.16 -10.06 6.95
CA GLY A 579 7.10 -11.38 6.30
C GLY A 579 8.30 -12.28 6.56
N ILE A 580 8.07 -13.59 6.59
CA ILE A 580 9.08 -14.65 6.61
C ILE A 580 8.84 -15.63 5.46
N TRP A 581 9.90 -15.98 4.76
CA TRP A 581 9.92 -16.97 3.70
C TRP A 581 11.10 -17.91 3.84
N GLY A 582 10.98 -19.14 3.38
CA GLY A 582 12.08 -20.10 3.43
C GLY A 582 11.61 -21.49 3.78
N ASP A 583 12.59 -22.36 3.96
CA ASP A 583 12.39 -23.73 4.43
C ASP A 583 12.46 -23.76 5.96
N LEU A 584 11.31 -23.57 6.62
CA LEU A 584 11.25 -23.53 8.09
C LEU A 584 11.73 -24.83 8.73
N LEU A 585 11.51 -25.97 8.04
CA LEU A 585 11.85 -27.29 8.55
C LEU A 585 13.36 -27.55 8.55
N ARG A 586 14.13 -26.76 7.81
CA ARG A 586 15.61 -26.81 7.80
C ARG A 586 16.29 -25.83 8.75
N VAL A 587 15.55 -24.92 9.36
CA VAL A 587 16.12 -24.01 10.36
C VAL A 587 16.58 -24.82 11.57
N SER A 588 17.83 -24.64 11.96
CA SER A 588 18.42 -25.31 13.13
C SER A 588 17.66 -24.98 14.42
N GLU A 589 17.76 -25.84 15.43
CA GLU A 589 17.13 -25.58 16.73
C GLU A 589 17.62 -24.27 17.37
N GLU A 590 18.93 -24.02 17.29
CA GLU A 590 19.55 -22.77 17.77
C GLU A 590 19.04 -21.56 16.98
N GLY A 591 18.94 -21.69 15.65
CA GLY A 591 18.39 -20.65 14.79
C GLY A 591 16.93 -20.33 15.09
N ALA A 592 16.11 -21.36 15.30
CA ALA A 592 14.71 -21.21 15.66
C ALA A 592 14.54 -20.54 17.02
N ASP A 593 15.34 -20.92 18.03
CA ASP A 593 15.31 -20.32 19.34
C ASP A 593 15.77 -18.86 19.33
N ARG A 594 16.80 -18.54 18.54
CA ARG A 594 17.26 -17.16 18.30
C ARG A 594 16.17 -16.29 17.70
N ILE A 595 15.53 -16.74 16.62
CA ILE A 595 14.43 -16.02 15.96
C ILE A 595 13.28 -15.83 16.95
N ARG A 596 12.88 -16.89 17.66
CA ARG A 596 11.81 -16.82 18.68
C ARG A 596 12.11 -15.77 19.74
N ASN A 597 13.34 -15.73 20.26
CA ASN A 597 13.72 -14.79 21.31
C ASN A 597 13.65 -13.33 20.81
N LEU A 598 14.21 -13.05 19.62
CA LEU A 598 14.13 -11.72 19.01
C LEU A 598 12.70 -11.28 18.73
N LEU A 599 11.88 -12.17 18.16
CA LEU A 599 10.48 -11.86 17.88
C LEU A 599 9.64 -11.70 19.17
N THR A 600 9.99 -12.41 20.24
CA THR A 600 9.36 -12.24 21.55
C THR A 600 9.64 -10.86 22.14
N LEU A 601 10.88 -10.36 22.02
CA LEU A 601 11.24 -9.00 22.44
C LEU A 601 10.54 -7.96 21.55
N TYR A 602 10.59 -8.14 20.22
CA TYR A 602 9.89 -7.29 19.27
C TYR A 602 8.40 -7.16 19.60
N LYS A 603 7.70 -8.26 19.89
CA LYS A 603 6.26 -8.24 20.21
C LYS A 603 5.93 -7.41 21.45
N GLN A 604 6.87 -7.15 22.36
CA GLN A 604 6.65 -6.25 23.50
C GLN A 604 6.58 -4.77 23.07
N VAL A 605 7.19 -4.39 21.95
CA VAL A 605 7.35 -2.98 21.51
C VAL A 605 6.95 -2.74 20.06
N ARG A 606 6.39 -3.73 19.37
CA ARG A 606 6.05 -3.63 17.94
C ARG A 606 5.08 -2.48 17.62
N ASP A 607 4.12 -2.21 18.50
CA ASP A 607 3.18 -1.11 18.30
C ASP A 607 3.88 0.26 18.45
N ASP A 608 4.82 0.38 19.39
CA ASP A 608 5.67 1.56 19.54
C ASP A 608 6.52 1.76 18.27
N ILE A 609 7.17 0.71 17.77
CA ILE A 609 7.97 0.74 16.53
C ILE A 609 7.13 1.13 15.32
N THR A 610 5.95 0.51 15.13
CA THR A 610 5.04 0.82 14.02
C THR A 610 4.58 2.28 14.06
N ALA A 611 4.25 2.79 15.25
CA ALA A 611 3.84 4.17 15.44
C ALA A 611 4.98 5.19 15.27
N SER A 612 6.23 4.79 15.45
CA SER A 612 7.39 5.68 15.42
C SER A 612 7.67 6.22 14.01
N TYR A 613 7.90 7.53 13.91
CA TYR A 613 8.48 8.13 12.71
C TYR A 613 9.95 7.69 12.58
N PRO A 614 10.38 7.20 11.40
CA PRO A 614 11.72 6.64 11.24
C PRO A 614 12.80 7.73 11.26
N VAL A 615 13.92 7.44 11.94
CA VAL A 615 15.16 8.20 11.78
C VAL A 615 16.18 7.27 11.13
N THR A 616 16.67 7.63 9.95
CA THR A 616 17.58 6.81 9.16
C THR A 616 18.91 7.51 8.91
N ARG A 617 20.00 6.75 8.87
CA ARG A 617 21.34 7.24 8.49
C ARG A 617 22.03 6.22 7.59
N GLY A 618 22.49 6.67 6.43
CA GLY A 618 23.01 5.79 5.39
C GLY A 618 21.89 5.20 4.53
N GLU A 619 22.29 4.55 3.45
CA GLU A 619 21.41 3.85 2.52
C GLU A 619 21.44 2.34 2.76
N ALA A 620 20.48 1.62 2.20
CA ALA A 620 20.46 0.16 2.26
C ALA A 620 21.76 -0.44 1.67
N GLY A 621 22.48 -1.21 2.49
CA GLY A 621 23.79 -1.78 2.13
C GLY A 621 25.01 -0.90 2.43
N SER A 622 24.81 0.32 2.96
CA SER A 622 25.92 1.21 3.37
C SER A 622 26.56 0.79 4.70
N ASN A 623 27.70 1.42 5.06
CA ASN A 623 28.48 1.09 6.25
C ASN A 623 28.85 2.37 7.05
N PRO A 624 28.12 2.70 8.14
CA PRO A 624 26.97 1.99 8.67
C PRO A 624 25.66 2.40 7.98
N GLU A 625 24.72 1.47 7.99
CA GLU A 625 23.30 1.69 7.72
C GLU A 625 22.55 1.61 9.07
N ILE A 626 21.80 2.65 9.45
CA ILE A 626 21.20 2.78 10.79
C ILE A 626 19.73 3.17 10.69
N TYR A 627 18.90 2.52 11.50
CA TYR A 627 17.48 2.82 11.67
C TYR A 627 17.15 2.96 13.15
N GLU A 628 16.50 4.07 13.51
CA GLU A 628 15.90 4.30 14.82
C GLU A 628 14.38 4.42 14.68
N LYS A 629 13.68 3.60 15.48
CA LYS A 629 12.23 3.62 15.64
C LYS A 629 11.89 3.58 17.12
N ILE A 630 12.01 4.74 17.75
CA ILE A 630 11.67 4.95 19.16
C ILE A 630 10.46 5.86 19.23
N ASN A 631 9.44 5.40 19.95
CA ASN A 631 8.21 6.16 20.10
C ASN A 631 8.47 7.36 21.00
N ALA A 632 8.21 8.56 20.47
CA ALA A 632 8.54 9.80 21.17
C ALA A 632 7.81 9.97 22.51
N ALA A 633 6.65 9.34 22.71
CA ALA A 633 5.86 9.45 23.94
C ALA A 633 6.28 8.43 25.00
N SER A 634 6.63 7.20 24.59
CA SER A 634 6.95 6.11 25.53
C SER A 634 8.44 5.88 25.74
N GLY A 635 9.30 6.34 24.82
CA GLY A 635 10.73 6.00 24.77
C GLY A 635 10.99 4.54 24.39
N ARG A 636 9.96 3.76 24.08
CA ARG A 636 10.06 2.34 23.72
C ARG A 636 10.26 2.18 22.22
N GLY A 637 10.92 1.11 21.81
CA GLY A 637 11.11 0.81 20.39
C GLY A 637 12.41 0.08 20.11
N ALA A 638 13.02 0.35 18.96
CA ALA A 638 14.28 -0.30 18.55
C ALA A 638 15.23 0.64 17.80
N VAL A 639 16.52 0.31 17.88
CA VAL A 639 17.56 0.83 17.00
C VAL A 639 18.31 -0.36 16.40
N VAL A 640 18.55 -0.30 15.10
CA VAL A 640 19.29 -1.33 14.37
C VAL A 640 20.41 -0.69 13.57
N LEU A 641 21.62 -1.24 13.71
CA LEU A 641 22.77 -0.88 12.90
C LEU A 641 23.18 -2.09 12.06
N PHE A 642 23.33 -1.89 10.76
CA PHE A 642 23.91 -2.85 9.84
C PHE A 642 25.28 -2.35 9.41
N ALA A 643 26.24 -3.26 9.36
CA ALA A 643 27.54 -2.99 8.81
C ALA A 643 28.18 -4.27 8.28
N ASN A 644 29.18 -4.08 7.44
CA ASN A 644 30.00 -5.15 6.91
C ASN A 644 31.47 -4.92 7.29
N SER A 645 32.26 -5.98 7.31
CA SER A 645 33.66 -5.96 7.75
C SER A 645 34.56 -6.59 6.67
N PHE A 646 34.40 -6.12 5.43
CA PHE A 646 35.31 -6.48 4.33
C PHE A 646 36.43 -5.44 4.19
N GLY A 647 37.68 -5.90 4.20
CA GLY A 647 38.87 -5.12 3.87
C GLY A 647 39.44 -5.51 2.50
N MET A 648 40.35 -4.72 1.95
CA MET A 648 41.22 -5.14 0.85
C MET A 648 42.51 -5.74 1.44
N PRO A 649 42.98 -6.93 0.98
CA PRO A 649 42.28 -7.85 0.08
C PRO A 649 41.03 -8.49 0.74
N PHE A 650 40.04 -8.87 -0.08
CA PHE A 650 38.68 -9.32 0.33
C PHE A 650 38.64 -10.58 1.22
N ASP A 651 39.80 -11.19 1.49
CA ASP A 651 40.02 -12.32 2.38
C ASP A 651 40.34 -11.92 3.83
N ARG A 652 40.49 -10.61 4.13
CA ARG A 652 40.80 -10.12 5.48
C ARG A 652 39.62 -9.37 6.11
N PRO A 653 39.07 -9.86 7.24
CA PRO A 653 38.08 -9.10 7.99
C PRO A 653 38.70 -7.81 8.52
N ARG A 654 38.01 -6.69 8.35
CA ARG A 654 38.44 -5.39 8.90
C ARG A 654 37.39 -4.93 9.91
N PRO A 655 37.57 -5.25 11.21
CA PRO A 655 36.58 -4.95 12.21
C PRO A 655 36.20 -3.48 12.20
N VAL A 656 34.90 -3.20 12.13
CA VAL A 656 34.37 -1.84 12.11
C VAL A 656 33.67 -1.56 13.43
N ARG A 657 33.90 -0.36 13.97
CA ARG A 657 33.19 0.15 15.15
C ARG A 657 32.39 1.38 14.75
N HIS A 658 31.13 1.41 15.16
CA HIS A 658 30.24 2.55 14.96
C HIS A 658 29.68 3.00 16.30
N THR A 659 29.57 4.32 16.45
CA THR A 659 28.87 4.94 17.58
C THR A 659 27.68 5.72 17.03
N TYR A 660 26.51 5.48 17.62
CA TYR A 660 25.28 6.20 17.31
C TYR A 660 24.67 6.74 18.60
N VAL A 661 24.13 7.96 18.54
CA VAL A 661 23.37 8.55 19.65
C VAL A 661 21.95 8.72 19.16
N THR A 662 20.99 8.20 19.91
CA THR A 662 19.59 8.24 19.50
C THR A 662 19.09 9.67 19.34
N ALA A 663 18.24 9.91 18.34
CA ALA A 663 17.58 11.19 18.15
C ALA A 663 16.53 11.45 19.23
N ARG A 664 15.87 10.39 19.70
CA ARG A 664 14.87 10.43 20.77
C ARG A 664 15.43 9.95 22.11
N GLN A 665 14.79 10.36 23.19
CA GLN A 665 14.99 9.74 24.50
C GLN A 665 14.50 8.29 24.46
N ALA A 666 15.19 7.41 25.16
CA ALA A 666 14.88 5.99 25.15
C ALA A 666 14.64 5.46 26.57
N ASP A 667 13.76 4.46 26.68
CA ASP A 667 13.48 3.75 27.94
C ASP A 667 14.77 3.06 28.43
N ALA A 668 15.06 3.19 29.72
CA ALA A 668 16.28 2.65 30.33
C ALA A 668 16.31 1.11 30.41
N ARG A 669 15.16 0.43 30.21
CA ARG A 669 15.08 -1.03 30.10
C ARG A 669 15.53 -1.43 28.71
N VAL A 670 16.76 -1.92 28.62
CA VAL A 670 17.41 -2.19 27.33
C VAL A 670 17.71 -3.68 27.20
N TRP A 671 17.45 -4.20 26.01
CA TRP A 671 18.05 -5.44 25.53
C TRP A 671 18.88 -5.14 24.29
N HIS A 672 20.00 -5.82 24.11
CA HIS A 672 20.79 -5.69 22.89
C HIS A 672 21.55 -6.97 22.55
N THR A 673 21.93 -7.11 21.29
CA THR A 673 22.83 -8.19 20.84
C THR A 673 24.25 -8.01 21.39
N ASP A 674 25.02 -9.09 21.49
CA ASP A 674 26.37 -9.10 22.09
C ASP A 674 27.38 -8.15 21.42
N ASN A 675 27.13 -7.82 20.15
CA ASN A 675 27.95 -6.92 19.36
C ASN A 675 27.61 -5.43 19.57
N ALA A 676 26.69 -5.11 20.48
CA ALA A 676 26.33 -3.76 20.87
C ALA A 676 26.61 -3.51 22.36
N LYS A 677 26.81 -2.24 22.72
CA LYS A 677 26.80 -1.75 24.10
C LYS A 677 26.02 -0.45 24.16
N VAL A 678 25.27 -0.25 25.23
CA VAL A 678 24.40 0.91 25.40
C VAL A 678 24.72 1.61 26.70
N VAL A 679 24.95 2.91 26.64
CA VAL A 679 24.99 3.81 27.80
C VAL A 679 24.06 4.99 27.54
N PHE A 680 23.63 5.69 28.58
CA PHE A 680 22.75 6.85 28.45
C PHE A 680 23.51 8.14 28.70
N ASP A 681 23.28 9.15 27.86
CA ASP A 681 23.80 10.50 28.08
C ASP A 681 22.96 11.26 29.14
N GLY A 682 23.43 12.45 29.52
CA GLY A 682 22.76 13.29 30.52
C GLY A 682 21.37 13.79 30.11
N SER A 683 20.95 13.59 28.86
CA SER A 683 19.65 13.96 28.31
C SER A 683 18.70 12.77 28.16
N GLY A 684 19.12 11.56 28.56
CA GLY A 684 18.32 10.34 28.46
C GLY A 684 18.30 9.72 27.05
N ARG A 685 19.25 10.11 26.18
CA ARG A 685 19.45 9.49 24.87
C ARG A 685 20.43 8.33 25.00
N ALA A 686 20.22 7.27 24.23
CA ALA A 686 21.09 6.12 24.23
C ALA A 686 22.29 6.36 23.31
N VAL A 687 23.49 6.13 23.83
CA VAL A 687 24.75 6.06 23.10
C VAL A 687 25.05 4.59 22.87
N ILE A 688 24.96 4.17 21.61
CA ILE A 688 25.11 2.79 21.16
C ILE A 688 26.49 2.65 20.51
N GLU A 689 27.34 1.80 21.08
CA GLU A 689 28.59 1.36 20.46
C GLU A 689 28.41 -0.04 19.87
N ALA A 690 28.50 -0.17 18.54
CA ALA A 690 28.38 -1.43 17.83
C ALA A 690 29.72 -1.84 17.20
N ARG A 691 30.07 -3.13 17.26
CA ARG A 691 31.28 -3.69 16.68
C ARG A 691 30.95 -4.83 15.72
N PHE A 692 31.49 -4.79 14.52
CA PHE A 692 31.24 -5.78 13.48
C PHE A 692 32.54 -6.43 13.03
N GLU A 693 32.59 -7.75 13.02
CA GLU A 693 33.73 -8.54 12.52
C GLU A 693 33.43 -9.21 11.17
N ARG A 694 32.15 -9.23 10.78
CA ARG A 694 31.59 -9.71 9.51
C ARG A 694 30.31 -8.91 9.19
N ALA A 695 29.67 -9.19 8.07
CA ALA A 695 28.31 -8.73 7.81
C ALA A 695 27.36 -9.24 8.92
N ASP A 696 26.76 -8.31 9.66
CA ASP A 696 25.85 -8.63 10.76
C ASP A 696 24.93 -7.42 11.07
N ALA A 697 24.00 -7.60 12.00
CA ALA A 697 23.19 -6.53 12.56
C ALA A 697 23.46 -6.40 14.07
N ALA A 698 23.50 -5.17 14.56
CA ALA A 698 23.44 -4.86 15.99
C ALA A 698 22.02 -4.38 16.31
N ILE A 699 21.31 -5.12 17.15
CA ILE A 699 19.91 -4.85 17.51
C ILE A 699 19.87 -4.34 18.94
N VAL A 700 19.14 -3.24 19.16
CA VAL A 700 18.88 -2.70 20.49
C VAL A 700 17.37 -2.48 20.63
N PHE A 701 16.76 -3.11 21.63
CA PHE A 701 15.37 -2.86 22.01
C PHE A 701 15.31 -2.02 23.28
N PHE A 702 14.36 -1.09 23.32
CA PHE A 702 14.09 -0.20 24.45
C PHE A 702 12.69 -0.45 24.99
N GLY A 703 12.56 -0.59 26.31
CA GLY A 703 11.29 -0.84 26.99
C GLY A 703 10.87 -2.31 27.09
N VAL A 704 11.81 -3.23 26.88
CA VAL A 704 11.59 -4.68 26.93
C VAL A 704 12.16 -5.31 28.19
N SER A 705 11.68 -6.50 28.54
CA SER A 705 12.27 -7.36 29.57
C SER A 705 12.57 -8.74 29.00
N GLU A 706 13.76 -9.27 29.28
CA GLU A 706 14.03 -10.71 29.17
C GLU A 706 13.12 -11.41 30.20
N LYS A 707 12.25 -12.31 29.73
CA LYS A 707 11.41 -13.13 30.61
C LYS A 707 12.06 -14.47 30.85
#